data_AF-A0A944TVA9-F1
#
_entry.id   AF-A0A944TVA9-F1
#
_cell.length_a   1.000
_cell.length_b   1.000
_cell.length_c   1.000
_cell.angle_alpha   90.00
_cell.angle_beta   90.00
_cell.angle_gamma   90.00
#
_symmetry.space_group_name_H-M   'P 1'
#
loop_
_entity.id
_entity.type
_entity.pdbx_description
1 polymer ?
#
loop_
_entity_poly.entity_id
_entity_poly.type
_entity_poly.pdbx_seq_one_letter_code
_entity_poly.pdbx_strand_id
1 'polypeptide(L)'
;MNRKLNAQHVVLFFLLLFIIGCGVDDQAPEDGQVFKIDELAQQCKVDGEKLKLFFHEKIGNDLNCLGDGLRTFSQVVLRENPKYINRPELSAFLKKFFPNDWAHLKEYLPLIFEINSFLTRTPKNRIQISKINHFIELMVIINSGIVDIIDIQERMSPETYFNHLPSFQIAITNFIVKLNGSILKEGLDYQLNLIEILNILERNTQDDAKAYKKIKSLLFIKRLFIGNSAELLTTNELLKNLNKIQELYLAADGMLNTNFKSFSNQKEQASFLIINFKKIRAALFPWNPKTKIISSEKLLTAIGSFYQGFDWSKLKVSFSNFKDKVVGNPGPSFLYSDFLKIFDIGKLGLSQFYFTQISFQKLKTLLQAGVKIEELDFPDGPEYDFFSKAEKDRYWKIFNTISLQYHYFLDKEDQQSFQYKLKRSERGFTLLTVVKWGLRIIFDSYGEGKSSLSRKQLAYFLNQYKEILVELNLWLVDKNKLINDIAEGTDLFQMTSNGNGLIEEDEITQFIFTVVHSRKVSHKLFDYLKDICQYSSAKKIDLSCYRRHFYPTFLETLAYKEQYPLLKSYISPMASEAKEQFLRDVEIKSRIQPSENIPMDKIDLTRIINAFSNLETLYIRFDHDKNQVLEKNELNQVFKLFEGIIATETGKKIGSKINRSLFIYLIKKGHAPSKAQLIKFHLFGSKRKAKLTKNKVAKILSLFGKKESFNDH
;
A
#
# COMPACT_ATOMS: atom_id res chain seq x y z
N MET A 1 1.02 -13.33 6.44
CA MET A 1 1.60 -12.06 6.94
C MET A 1 1.86 -12.27 8.42
N ASN A 2 3.12 -12.33 8.87
CA ASN A 2 3.44 -12.61 10.27
C ASN A 2 3.27 -11.30 11.08
N ARG A 3 2.00 -10.95 11.37
CA ARG A 3 1.56 -9.62 11.86
C ARG A 3 1.90 -9.37 13.34
N LYS A 4 1.97 -10.42 14.17
CA LYS A 4 2.43 -10.34 15.58
C LYS A 4 3.83 -9.72 15.69
N LEU A 5 4.72 -10.06 14.76
CA LEU A 5 6.07 -9.51 14.70
C LEU A 5 6.04 -7.97 14.59
N ASN A 6 5.29 -7.38 13.66
CA ASN A 6 5.37 -5.94 13.43
C ASN A 6 4.85 -5.11 14.62
N ALA A 7 3.84 -5.57 15.34
CA ALA A 7 3.33 -4.88 16.53
C ALA A 7 4.33 -4.96 17.70
N GLN A 8 4.91 -6.14 17.95
CA GLN A 8 5.99 -6.34 18.92
C GLN A 8 7.21 -5.49 18.60
N HIS A 9 7.54 -5.29 17.33
CA HIS A 9 8.70 -4.49 16.91
C HIS A 9 8.47 -2.97 17.00
N VAL A 10 7.24 -2.49 16.82
CA VAL A 10 6.90 -1.08 17.05
C VAL A 10 6.85 -0.82 18.55
N VAL A 11 6.32 -1.75 19.35
CA VAL A 11 6.45 -1.69 20.81
C VAL A 11 7.92 -1.70 21.18
N LEU A 12 8.73 -2.67 20.74
CA LEU A 12 10.18 -2.69 20.96
C LEU A 12 10.89 -1.39 20.48
N PHE A 13 10.48 -0.76 19.38
CA PHE A 13 11.00 0.56 18.93
C PHE A 13 10.71 1.67 19.96
N PHE A 14 9.47 1.75 20.43
CA PHE A 14 9.06 2.71 21.44
C PHE A 14 9.64 2.36 22.82
N LEU A 15 9.73 1.08 23.17
CA LEU A 15 10.36 0.55 24.38
C LEU A 15 11.88 0.77 24.40
N LEU A 16 12.54 0.77 23.24
CA LEU A 16 13.96 1.10 23.12
C LEU A 16 14.24 2.59 23.24
N LEU A 17 13.23 3.45 23.08
CA LEU A 17 13.30 4.84 23.57
C LEU A 17 13.21 4.91 25.10
N PHE A 18 12.86 3.80 25.77
CA PHE A 18 12.55 3.71 27.21
C PHE A 18 13.36 2.68 28.01
N ILE A 19 14.42 2.08 27.45
CA ILE A 19 15.50 1.34 28.15
C ILE A 19 15.29 -0.19 28.36
N ILE A 20 16.02 -0.93 27.53
CA ILE A 20 16.92 -2.11 27.69
C ILE A 20 16.89 -2.98 28.98
N GLY A 21 16.71 -4.29 28.78
CA GLY A 21 17.01 -5.39 29.72
C GLY A 21 18.33 -6.14 29.41
N CYS A 22 18.87 -6.88 30.39
CA CYS A 22 20.13 -7.63 30.31
C CYS A 22 19.92 -9.08 30.77
N GLY A 23 20.46 -10.06 30.05
CA GLY A 23 20.43 -11.46 30.47
C GLY A 23 21.79 -12.02 30.96
N VAL A 24 21.79 -12.82 32.04
CA VAL A 24 22.94 -13.58 32.59
C VAL A 24 22.55 -15.03 32.91
N ASP A 25 23.31 -16.02 32.43
CA ASP A 25 23.14 -17.48 32.64
C ASP A 25 24.00 -17.96 33.84
N ASP A 26 23.39 -18.51 34.90
CA ASP A 26 24.12 -18.91 36.12
C ASP A 26 24.03 -20.40 36.51
N GLN A 27 25.19 -20.97 36.88
CA GLN A 27 25.34 -22.06 37.84
C GLN A 27 26.17 -21.56 39.05
N ALA A 28 25.74 -21.88 40.26
CA ALA A 28 26.37 -21.43 41.51
C ALA A 28 27.62 -22.27 41.88
N PRO A 29 28.65 -21.66 42.49
CA PRO A 29 29.63 -22.42 43.25
C PRO A 29 29.80 -21.97 44.71
N GLU A 30 30.35 -22.91 45.49
CA GLU A 30 30.60 -22.91 46.92
C GLU A 30 31.81 -22.07 47.37
N ASP A 31 31.66 -21.57 48.60
CA ASP A 31 32.58 -20.99 49.59
C ASP A 31 34.05 -20.65 49.23
N GLY A 32 34.48 -19.48 49.70
CA GLY A 32 35.90 -19.16 49.84
C GLY A 32 36.28 -17.75 50.28
N GLN A 33 36.32 -17.54 51.60
CA GLN A 33 37.18 -16.64 52.40
C GLN A 33 36.84 -15.15 52.64
N VAL A 34 36.65 -14.93 53.95
CA VAL A 34 36.47 -13.76 54.83
C VAL A 34 37.24 -12.49 54.46
N PHE A 35 36.51 -11.51 53.91
CA PHE A 35 36.42 -10.18 54.54
C PHE A 35 35.21 -10.22 55.50
N LYS A 36 34.91 -9.20 56.32
CA LYS A 36 33.62 -9.16 57.06
C LYS A 36 32.46 -9.11 56.06
N ILE A 37 32.06 -10.28 55.55
CA ILE A 37 31.12 -10.54 54.45
C ILE A 37 29.78 -11.04 55.00
N ASP A 38 29.71 -11.38 56.29
CA ASP A 38 28.49 -11.94 56.89
C ASP A 38 27.31 -10.96 56.86
N GLU A 39 27.55 -9.65 56.85
CA GLU A 39 26.52 -8.62 56.67
C GLU A 39 26.20 -8.32 55.18
N LEU A 40 27.11 -8.66 54.26
CA LEU A 40 26.92 -8.50 52.80
C LEU A 40 26.17 -9.69 52.17
N ALA A 41 26.28 -10.90 52.76
CA ALA A 41 25.63 -12.11 52.26
C ALA A 41 24.17 -12.28 52.69
N GLN A 42 23.71 -11.55 53.73
CA GLN A 42 22.33 -11.64 54.23
C GLN A 42 21.35 -10.62 53.65
N GLN A 43 21.81 -9.69 52.79
CA GLN A 43 20.93 -8.67 52.22
C GLN A 43 20.76 -8.89 50.73
N CYS A 44 19.63 -9.53 50.41
CA CYS A 44 19.04 -9.62 49.08
C CYS A 44 19.98 -10.13 47.96
N LYS A 45 19.82 -11.42 47.59
CA LYS A 45 20.51 -12.02 46.45
C LYS A 45 19.84 -11.57 45.16
N VAL A 46 20.53 -10.75 44.36
CA VAL A 46 20.07 -10.36 43.02
C VAL A 46 20.08 -11.59 42.12
N ASP A 47 18.93 -11.92 41.53
CA ASP A 47 18.80 -13.03 40.60
C ASP A 47 19.09 -12.56 39.16
N GLY A 48 20.26 -12.91 38.64
CA GLY A 48 20.69 -12.57 37.29
C GLY A 48 19.77 -13.13 36.19
N GLU A 49 19.11 -14.26 36.45
CA GLU A 49 18.15 -14.88 35.53
C GLU A 49 16.90 -14.03 35.39
N LYS A 50 16.39 -13.50 36.50
CA LYS A 50 15.21 -12.64 36.48
C LYS A 50 15.48 -11.31 35.79
N LEU A 51 16.69 -10.77 35.90
CA LEU A 51 17.07 -9.58 35.14
C LEU A 51 16.99 -9.82 33.62
N LYS A 52 17.20 -11.07 33.13
CA LYS A 52 16.97 -11.44 31.71
C LYS A 52 15.53 -11.14 31.29
N LEU A 53 14.60 -11.33 32.22
CA LEU A 53 13.16 -11.24 32.02
C LEU A 53 12.62 -9.83 32.24
N PHE A 54 13.47 -8.79 32.25
CA PHE A 54 13.07 -7.38 32.45
C PHE A 54 11.90 -6.91 31.56
N PHE A 55 11.71 -7.48 30.37
CA PHE A 55 10.58 -7.13 29.49
C PHE A 55 9.40 -8.11 29.58
N HIS A 56 9.56 -9.24 30.26
CA HIS A 56 8.59 -10.34 30.29
C HIS A 56 7.99 -10.57 31.68
N GLU A 57 8.70 -10.22 32.75
CA GLU A 57 8.27 -10.43 34.13
C GLU A 57 8.47 -9.17 34.96
N LYS A 58 7.57 -8.97 35.95
CA LYS A 58 7.68 -7.87 36.91
C LYS A 58 8.71 -8.23 37.99
N ILE A 59 9.91 -7.69 37.84
CA ILE A 59 11.08 -7.99 38.69
C ILE A 59 11.41 -6.86 39.67
N GLY A 60 10.38 -6.16 40.16
CA GLY A 60 10.55 -5.00 41.04
C GLY A 60 11.32 -5.31 42.32
N ASN A 61 11.16 -6.53 42.87
CA ASN A 61 11.91 -6.97 44.04
C ASN A 61 13.40 -7.10 43.73
N ASP A 62 13.76 -7.69 42.59
CA ASP A 62 15.16 -7.84 42.14
C ASP A 62 15.81 -6.49 41.80
N LEU A 63 15.03 -5.53 41.30
CA LEU A 63 15.50 -4.16 41.08
C LEU A 63 15.74 -3.41 42.40
N ASN A 64 14.86 -3.57 43.39
CA ASN A 64 15.07 -3.01 44.72
C ASN A 64 16.31 -3.61 45.40
N CYS A 65 16.48 -4.92 45.24
CA CYS A 65 17.66 -5.69 45.64
C CYS A 65 18.96 -5.11 45.08
N LEU A 66 18.98 -4.83 43.77
CA LEU A 66 20.09 -4.16 43.11
C LEU A 66 20.37 -2.78 43.72
N GLY A 67 19.31 -2.05 44.07
CA GLY A 67 19.40 -0.77 44.78
C GLY A 67 20.08 -0.90 46.15
N ASP A 68 19.69 -1.89 46.95
CA ASP A 68 20.33 -2.22 48.22
C ASP A 68 21.81 -2.54 48.00
N GLY A 69 22.13 -3.40 47.03
CA GLY A 69 23.51 -3.76 46.69
C GLY A 69 24.38 -2.54 46.33
N LEU A 70 23.86 -1.59 45.55
CA LEU A 70 24.57 -0.35 45.21
C LEU A 70 24.78 0.55 46.45
N ARG A 71 23.83 0.58 47.38
CA ARG A 71 23.97 1.32 48.65
C ARG A 71 25.02 0.67 49.54
N THR A 72 24.98 -0.64 49.72
CA THR A 72 25.97 -1.39 50.51
C THR A 72 27.36 -1.25 49.90
N PHE A 73 27.50 -1.34 48.58
CA PHE A 73 28.74 -1.02 47.88
C PHE A 73 29.25 0.39 48.25
N SER A 74 28.36 1.39 48.26
CA SER A 74 28.74 2.76 48.59
C SER A 74 29.19 2.94 50.05
N GLN A 75 28.76 2.08 50.96
CA GLN A 75 29.12 2.12 52.38
C GLN A 75 30.43 1.35 52.66
N VAL A 76 30.66 0.24 51.96
CA VAL A 76 31.75 -0.70 52.26
C VAL A 76 33.00 -0.44 51.40
N VAL A 77 32.85 0.10 50.19
CA VAL A 77 33.97 0.34 49.28
C VAL A 77 34.47 1.78 49.41
N LEU A 78 35.77 1.93 49.69
CA LEU A 78 36.48 3.21 49.65
C LEU A 78 36.51 3.73 48.21
N ARG A 79 36.06 4.97 48.02
CA ARG A 79 35.86 5.60 46.70
C ARG A 79 36.58 6.93 46.64
N GLU A 80 37.04 7.31 45.45
CA GLU A 80 37.75 8.57 45.21
C GLU A 80 36.88 9.78 45.59
N ASN A 81 35.58 9.70 45.31
CA ASN A 81 34.60 10.69 45.73
C ASN A 81 33.42 10.03 46.44
N PRO A 82 33.21 10.29 47.75
CA PRO A 82 32.17 9.64 48.54
C PRO A 82 30.74 10.03 48.15
N LYS A 83 30.54 10.95 47.19
CA LYS A 83 29.22 11.30 46.63
C LYS A 83 28.82 10.44 45.43
N TYR A 84 29.76 9.74 44.82
CA TYR A 84 29.55 9.01 43.56
C TYR A 84 30.04 7.56 43.64
N ILE A 85 29.43 6.70 42.83
CA ILE A 85 29.98 5.41 42.44
C ILE A 85 30.51 5.60 41.02
N ASN A 86 31.81 5.47 40.79
CA ASN A 86 32.37 5.57 39.44
C ASN A 86 32.38 4.20 38.75
N ARG A 87 32.20 4.19 37.42
CA ARG A 87 32.21 2.96 36.62
C ARG A 87 33.48 2.10 36.82
N PRO A 88 34.71 2.65 36.84
CA PRO A 88 35.92 1.84 37.05
C PRO A 88 35.96 1.17 38.44
N GLU A 89 35.48 1.86 39.47
CA GLU A 89 35.44 1.34 40.85
C GLU A 89 34.46 0.16 40.95
N LEU A 90 33.24 0.35 40.44
CA LEU A 90 32.24 -0.72 40.40
C LEU A 90 32.69 -1.88 39.51
N SER A 91 33.33 -1.58 38.38
CA SER A 91 33.91 -2.59 37.48
C SER A 91 34.99 -3.42 38.17
N ALA A 92 35.90 -2.79 38.91
CA ALA A 92 36.97 -3.49 39.63
C ALA A 92 36.41 -4.38 40.74
N PHE A 93 35.38 -3.90 41.44
CA PHE A 93 34.67 -4.67 42.44
C PHE A 93 33.95 -5.88 41.84
N LEU A 94 33.15 -5.68 40.79
CA LEU A 94 32.44 -6.77 40.12
C LEU A 94 33.41 -7.81 39.56
N LYS A 95 34.51 -7.38 38.93
CA LYS A 95 35.55 -8.31 38.43
C LYS A 95 36.18 -9.15 39.54
N LYS A 96 36.36 -8.57 40.73
CA LYS A 96 37.02 -9.24 41.86
C LYS A 96 36.09 -10.19 42.61
N PHE A 97 34.84 -9.80 42.84
CA PHE A 97 33.90 -10.52 43.69
C PHE A 97 32.89 -11.37 42.92
N PHE A 98 32.72 -11.10 41.62
CA PHE A 98 31.84 -11.86 40.70
C PHE A 98 32.62 -12.26 39.43
N PRO A 99 33.73 -13.02 39.56
CA PRO A 99 34.62 -13.29 38.44
C PRO A 99 33.96 -14.14 37.33
N ASN A 100 33.02 -15.00 37.69
CA ASN A 100 32.29 -15.86 36.75
C ASN A 100 31.31 -15.03 35.88
N ASP A 101 30.71 -13.99 36.46
CA ASP A 101 29.67 -13.17 35.79
C ASP A 101 30.28 -11.95 35.08
N TRP A 102 31.54 -11.64 35.38
CA TRP A 102 32.23 -10.44 34.90
C TRP A 102 32.24 -10.32 33.38
N ALA A 103 32.39 -11.44 32.66
CA ALA A 103 32.40 -11.44 31.19
C ALA A 103 31.11 -10.82 30.62
N HIS A 104 29.97 -11.14 31.21
CA HIS A 104 28.66 -10.63 30.82
C HIS A 104 28.39 -9.24 31.40
N LEU A 105 28.62 -9.04 32.70
CA LEU A 105 28.38 -7.75 33.38
C LEU A 105 29.20 -6.61 32.77
N LYS A 106 30.42 -6.88 32.30
CA LYS A 106 31.28 -5.89 31.64
C LYS A 106 30.63 -5.25 30.42
N GLU A 107 29.81 -5.99 29.67
CA GLU A 107 29.17 -5.46 28.45
C GLU A 107 27.99 -4.52 28.74
N TYR A 108 27.25 -4.77 29.83
CA TYR A 108 26.08 -4.00 30.22
C TYR A 108 26.38 -2.87 31.20
N LEU A 109 27.49 -2.92 31.92
CA LEU A 109 27.86 -1.88 32.87
C LEU A 109 27.96 -0.48 32.23
N PRO A 110 28.57 -0.28 31.04
CA PRO A 110 28.54 1.01 30.36
C PRO A 110 27.12 1.53 30.16
N LEU A 111 26.23 0.62 29.76
CA LEU A 111 24.84 0.95 29.46
C LEU A 111 24.07 1.39 30.72
N ILE A 112 24.22 0.67 31.84
CA ILE A 112 23.60 1.06 33.12
C ILE A 112 24.01 2.48 33.51
N PHE A 113 25.28 2.83 33.33
CA PHE A 113 25.77 4.18 33.62
C PHE A 113 25.25 5.23 32.64
N GLU A 114 25.10 4.90 31.36
CA GLU A 114 24.50 5.80 30.37
C GLU A 114 23.02 6.06 30.66
N ILE A 115 22.25 5.01 30.92
CA ILE A 115 20.85 5.07 31.33
C ILE A 115 20.73 5.90 32.60
N ASN A 116 21.51 5.61 33.64
CA ASN A 116 21.47 6.36 34.88
C ASN A 116 21.75 7.83 34.62
N SER A 117 22.81 8.15 33.85
CA SER A 117 23.14 9.55 33.54
C SER A 117 21.98 10.23 32.80
N PHE A 118 21.35 9.53 31.85
CA PHE A 118 20.23 10.02 31.07
C PHE A 118 18.97 10.27 31.90
N LEU A 119 18.60 9.31 32.75
CA LEU A 119 17.37 9.35 33.55
C LEU A 119 17.49 10.22 34.80
N THR A 120 18.62 10.13 35.51
CA THR A 120 18.84 10.83 36.79
C THR A 120 19.67 12.10 36.64
N ARG A 121 20.08 12.44 35.41
CA ARG A 121 20.81 13.67 35.08
C ARG A 121 22.08 13.84 35.92
N THR A 122 22.82 12.74 36.08
CA THR A 122 24.13 12.70 36.78
C THR A 122 25.29 12.62 35.79
N PRO A 123 26.51 13.07 36.18
CA PRO A 123 27.73 12.94 35.37
C PRO A 123 27.91 11.55 34.74
N LYS A 124 28.34 11.52 33.47
CA LYS A 124 28.65 10.28 32.74
C LYS A 124 29.60 9.41 33.56
N ASN A 125 29.40 8.09 33.49
CA ASN A 125 30.20 7.10 34.23
C ASN A 125 30.16 7.27 35.77
N ARG A 126 29.17 8.00 36.30
CA ARG A 126 28.94 8.15 37.74
C ARG A 126 27.48 7.88 38.09
N ILE A 127 27.26 7.20 39.21
CA ILE A 127 25.95 7.12 39.89
C ILE A 127 26.05 7.96 41.15
N GLN A 128 25.17 8.96 41.30
CA GLN A 128 25.12 9.77 42.52
C GLN A 128 24.37 8.99 43.60
N ILE A 129 24.97 8.82 44.77
CA ILE A 129 24.40 7.97 45.84
C ILE A 129 23.01 8.44 46.24
N SER A 130 22.83 9.75 46.40
CA SER A 130 21.54 10.35 46.76
C SER A 130 20.44 10.15 45.71
N LYS A 131 20.78 9.64 44.51
CA LYS A 131 19.85 9.36 43.41
C LYS A 131 19.69 7.86 43.12
N ILE A 132 20.34 6.96 43.88
CA ILE A 132 20.20 5.51 43.67
C ILE A 132 18.72 5.09 43.78
N ASN A 133 18.02 5.50 44.83
CA ASN A 133 16.60 5.14 45.02
C ASN A 133 15.75 5.59 43.83
N HIS A 134 16.00 6.80 43.35
CA HIS A 134 15.28 7.37 42.23
C HIS A 134 15.57 6.64 40.91
N PHE A 135 16.83 6.26 40.67
CA PHE A 135 17.20 5.42 39.53
C PHE A 135 16.46 4.08 39.56
N ILE A 136 16.44 3.41 40.72
CA ILE A 136 15.78 2.12 40.89
C ILE A 136 14.26 2.25 40.73
N GLU A 137 13.64 3.28 41.32
CA GLU A 137 12.22 3.56 41.15
C GLU A 137 11.85 3.71 39.67
N LEU A 138 12.65 4.45 38.89
CA LEU A 138 12.47 4.59 37.46
C LEU A 138 12.58 3.25 36.72
N MET A 139 13.57 2.41 37.06
CA MET A 139 13.71 1.08 36.46
C MET A 139 12.51 0.18 36.79
N VAL A 140 11.95 0.27 38.00
CA VAL A 140 10.74 -0.46 38.40
C VAL A 140 9.52 0.02 37.61
N ILE A 141 9.37 1.33 37.42
CA ILE A 141 8.29 1.91 36.60
C ILE A 141 8.40 1.45 35.15
N ILE A 142 9.61 1.46 34.58
CA ILE A 142 9.89 0.98 33.23
C ILE A 142 9.54 -0.51 33.14
N ASN A 143 10.13 -1.37 33.95
CA ASN A 143 9.86 -2.81 33.95
C ASN A 143 8.35 -3.12 34.02
N SER A 144 7.66 -2.60 35.05
CA SER A 144 6.24 -2.88 35.27
C SER A 144 5.36 -2.37 34.14
N GLY A 145 5.60 -1.14 33.66
CA GLY A 145 4.84 -0.55 32.57
C GLY A 145 5.04 -1.27 31.24
N ILE A 146 6.26 -1.73 30.96
CA ILE A 146 6.55 -2.48 29.73
C ILE A 146 5.88 -3.85 29.75
N VAL A 147 5.99 -4.59 30.86
CA VAL A 147 5.35 -5.90 31.01
C VAL A 147 3.84 -5.77 30.85
N ASP A 148 3.21 -4.77 31.47
CA ASP A 148 1.77 -4.51 31.31
C ASP A 148 1.37 -4.28 29.84
N ILE A 149 2.18 -3.53 29.09
CA ILE A 149 1.94 -3.23 27.67
C ILE A 149 2.09 -4.50 26.82
N ILE A 150 3.16 -5.29 27.04
CA ILE A 150 3.43 -6.53 26.30
C ILE A 150 2.34 -7.57 26.60
N ASP A 151 1.98 -7.78 27.86
CA ASP A 151 0.94 -8.71 28.29
C ASP A 151 -0.41 -8.43 27.61
N ILE A 152 -0.78 -7.16 27.47
CA ILE A 152 -2.00 -6.78 26.75
C ILE A 152 -1.82 -7.04 25.25
N GLN A 153 -0.68 -6.64 24.68
CA GLN A 153 -0.40 -6.78 23.26
C GLN A 153 -0.41 -8.25 22.80
N GLU A 154 0.13 -9.17 23.59
CA GLU A 154 0.14 -10.61 23.25
C GLU A 154 -1.26 -11.21 23.15
N ARG A 155 -2.23 -10.63 23.87
CA ARG A 155 -3.66 -10.96 23.81
C ARG A 155 -4.40 -10.29 22.65
N MET A 156 -3.78 -9.32 21.98
CA MET A 156 -4.35 -8.66 20.79
C MET A 156 -4.17 -9.54 19.55
N SER A 157 -5.27 -10.13 19.07
CA SER A 157 -5.35 -10.80 17.78
C SER A 157 -6.13 -9.92 16.78
N PRO A 158 -6.12 -10.26 15.47
CA PRO A 158 -6.99 -9.58 14.50
C PRO A 158 -8.46 -9.51 14.92
N GLU A 159 -8.94 -10.48 15.69
CA GLU A 159 -10.32 -10.59 16.15
C GLU A 159 -10.57 -9.83 17.47
N THR A 160 -9.56 -9.75 18.35
CA THR A 160 -9.69 -9.14 19.70
C THR A 160 -9.07 -7.75 19.83
N TYR A 161 -8.34 -7.27 18.81
CA TYR A 161 -7.56 -6.04 18.87
C TYR A 161 -8.36 -4.84 19.41
N PHE A 162 -9.56 -4.60 18.89
CA PHE A 162 -10.36 -3.44 19.31
C PHE A 162 -11.02 -3.58 20.67
N ASN A 163 -11.20 -4.82 21.16
CA ASN A 163 -11.68 -5.06 22.52
C ASN A 163 -10.59 -4.73 23.55
N HIS A 164 -9.33 -5.01 23.21
CA HIS A 164 -8.18 -4.72 24.07
C HIS A 164 -7.61 -3.31 23.88
N LEU A 165 -7.95 -2.61 22.79
CA LEU A 165 -7.42 -1.27 22.50
C LEU A 165 -7.66 -0.25 23.64
N PRO A 166 -8.83 -0.17 24.30
CA PRO A 166 -9.01 0.73 25.44
C PRO A 166 -8.07 0.39 26.61
N SER A 167 -7.94 -0.89 26.97
CA SER A 167 -7.02 -1.34 28.02
C SER A 167 -5.56 -1.04 27.66
N PHE A 168 -5.21 -1.23 26.39
CA PHE A 168 -3.89 -0.93 25.86
C PHE A 168 -3.57 0.58 25.93
N GLN A 169 -4.52 1.43 25.53
CA GLN A 169 -4.41 2.89 25.66
C GLN A 169 -4.25 3.32 27.11
N ILE A 170 -5.00 2.72 28.04
CA ILE A 170 -4.88 2.99 29.48
C ILE A 170 -3.50 2.57 30.00
N ALA A 171 -3.01 1.38 29.64
CA ALA A 171 -1.70 0.91 30.06
C ALA A 171 -0.57 1.85 29.61
N ILE A 172 -0.59 2.27 28.35
CA ILE A 172 0.39 3.24 27.82
C ILE A 172 0.27 4.60 28.51
N THR A 173 -0.96 5.09 28.71
CA THR A 173 -1.19 6.37 29.41
C THR A 173 -0.63 6.32 30.82
N ASN A 174 -0.94 5.26 31.56
CA ASN A 174 -0.47 5.08 32.93
C ASN A 174 1.05 4.97 32.99
N PHE A 175 1.66 4.24 32.05
CA PHE A 175 3.11 4.13 31.94
C PHE A 175 3.75 5.51 31.72
N ILE A 176 3.25 6.28 30.74
CA ILE A 176 3.79 7.60 30.40
C ILE A 176 3.59 8.62 31.53
N VAL A 177 2.43 8.61 32.20
CA VAL A 177 2.16 9.49 33.35
C VAL A 177 3.11 9.20 34.50
N LYS A 178 3.31 7.92 34.86
CA LYS A 178 4.25 7.52 35.92
C LYS A 178 5.68 7.92 35.54
N LEU A 179 6.10 7.63 34.31
CA LEU A 179 7.44 7.95 33.84
C LEU A 179 7.69 9.47 33.85
N ASN A 180 6.74 10.28 33.36
CA ASN A 180 6.85 11.74 33.36
C ASN A 180 6.86 12.34 34.78
N GLY A 181 6.16 11.69 35.73
CA GLY A 181 6.17 12.05 37.14
C GLY A 181 7.50 11.76 37.83
N SER A 182 8.18 10.69 37.42
CA SER A 182 9.38 10.19 38.07
C SER A 182 10.70 10.55 37.38
N ILE A 183 10.75 11.17 36.19
CA ILE A 183 12.04 11.64 35.63
C ILE A 183 12.43 13.00 36.24
N LEU A 184 13.70 13.17 36.64
CA LEU A 184 14.19 14.45 37.16
C LEU A 184 14.13 15.57 36.10
N LYS A 185 13.39 16.63 36.43
CA LYS A 185 13.21 17.81 35.57
C LYS A 185 14.36 18.80 35.64
N GLU A 186 15.21 18.71 36.66
CA GLU A 186 16.37 19.57 36.87
C GLU A 186 17.68 18.79 36.71
N GLY A 187 18.72 19.45 36.21
CA GLY A 187 20.06 18.89 36.04
C GLY A 187 20.61 19.00 34.61
N LEU A 188 21.66 18.23 34.33
CA LEU A 188 22.33 18.23 33.03
C LEU A 188 21.48 17.55 31.95
N ASP A 189 21.52 18.05 30.71
CA ASP A 189 20.85 17.41 29.57
C ASP A 189 21.80 16.41 28.93
N TYR A 190 21.57 15.12 29.16
CA TYR A 190 22.41 14.06 28.63
C TYR A 190 21.90 13.57 27.29
N GLN A 191 22.84 13.20 26.44
CA GLN A 191 22.57 12.59 25.14
C GLN A 191 22.82 11.09 25.23
N LEU A 192 21.84 10.33 24.77
CA LEU A 192 21.86 8.89 24.64
C LEU A 192 22.04 8.52 23.18
N ASN A 193 23.03 7.68 22.86
CA ASN A 193 23.24 7.19 21.50
C ASN A 193 22.42 5.91 21.26
N LEU A 194 21.32 6.06 20.53
CA LEU A 194 20.39 4.96 20.26
C LEU A 194 21.05 3.85 19.43
N ILE A 195 21.98 4.17 18.52
CA ILE A 195 22.67 3.13 17.74
C ILE A 195 23.58 2.28 18.63
N GLU A 196 24.32 2.92 19.53
CA GLU A 196 25.22 2.23 20.45
C GLU A 196 24.45 1.27 21.37
N ILE A 197 23.35 1.75 21.94
CA ILE A 197 22.39 0.94 22.69
C ILE A 197 21.93 -0.27 21.89
N LEU A 198 21.46 -0.04 20.66
CA LEU A 198 20.93 -1.10 19.83
C LEU A 198 22.01 -2.08 19.36
N ASN A 199 23.28 -1.66 19.29
CA ASN A 199 24.41 -2.54 19.01
C ASN A 199 24.80 -3.41 20.22
N ILE A 200 24.77 -2.84 21.43
CA ILE A 200 25.00 -3.60 22.68
C ILE A 200 23.92 -4.67 22.81
N LEU A 201 22.66 -4.29 22.62
CA LEU A 201 21.52 -5.20 22.65
C LEU A 201 21.59 -6.30 21.60
N GLU A 202 21.82 -5.95 20.34
CA GLU A 202 21.88 -6.92 19.25
C GLU A 202 22.96 -7.99 19.45
N ARG A 203 24.11 -7.62 20.05
CA ARG A 203 25.18 -8.58 20.37
C ARG A 203 24.80 -9.55 21.48
N ASN A 204 23.91 -9.12 22.37
CA ASN A 204 23.61 -9.82 23.62
C ASN A 204 22.24 -10.54 23.62
N THR A 205 21.40 -10.31 22.61
CA THR A 205 20.07 -10.94 22.49
C THR A 205 19.89 -11.46 21.06
N GLN A 206 20.31 -12.72 20.82
CA GLN A 206 20.34 -13.33 19.48
C GLN A 206 18.93 -13.48 18.86
N ASP A 207 17.91 -13.76 19.68
CA ASP A 207 16.54 -13.97 19.22
C ASP A 207 15.90 -12.68 18.64
N ASP A 208 16.37 -11.52 19.09
CA ASP A 208 15.82 -10.19 18.72
C ASP A 208 16.67 -9.40 17.72
N ALA A 209 17.77 -9.97 17.21
CA ALA A 209 18.68 -9.28 16.29
C ALA A 209 17.97 -8.65 15.07
N LYS A 210 16.95 -9.33 14.54
CA LYS A 210 16.12 -8.83 13.44
C LYS A 210 15.28 -7.62 13.84
N ALA A 211 14.83 -7.56 15.09
CA ALA A 211 14.05 -6.46 15.61
C ALA A 211 14.89 -5.19 15.75
N TYR A 212 16.09 -5.29 16.31
CA TYR A 212 17.01 -4.15 16.42
C TYR A 212 17.40 -3.57 15.06
N LYS A 213 17.63 -4.41 14.04
CA LYS A 213 17.89 -3.92 12.67
C LYS A 213 16.72 -3.11 12.10
N LYS A 214 15.48 -3.55 12.32
CA LYS A 214 14.29 -2.78 11.93
C LYS A 214 14.17 -1.46 12.69
N ILE A 215 14.52 -1.45 13.98
CA ILE A 215 14.44 -0.25 14.81
C ILE A 215 15.49 0.78 14.36
N LYS A 216 16.71 0.33 14.08
CA LYS A 216 17.77 1.18 13.48
C LYS A 216 17.31 1.84 12.18
N SER A 217 16.57 1.11 11.33
CA SER A 217 16.07 1.64 10.06
C SER A 217 14.98 2.72 10.25
N LEU A 218 14.28 2.72 11.38
CA LEU A 218 13.21 3.67 11.71
C LEU A 218 13.66 4.92 12.48
N LEU A 219 14.93 5.04 12.87
CA LEU A 219 15.41 6.18 13.67
C LEU A 219 15.16 7.55 13.01
N PHE A 220 14.96 7.61 11.69
CA PHE A 220 14.56 8.86 11.02
C PHE A 220 13.19 9.38 11.45
N ILE A 221 12.29 8.50 11.94
CA ILE A 221 10.98 8.87 12.48
C ILE A 221 11.17 9.78 13.70
N LYS A 222 12.13 9.47 14.59
CA LYS A 222 12.49 10.35 15.71
C LYS A 222 12.82 11.75 15.20
N ARG A 223 13.69 11.86 14.20
CA ARG A 223 14.04 13.15 13.60
C ARG A 223 12.82 13.85 12.99
N LEU A 224 11.91 13.12 12.36
CA LEU A 224 10.74 13.68 11.70
C LEU A 224 9.69 14.25 12.69
N PHE A 225 9.48 13.59 13.84
CA PHE A 225 8.40 13.92 14.78
C PHE A 225 8.89 14.57 16.08
N ILE A 226 10.04 14.16 16.59
CA ILE A 226 10.56 14.58 17.90
C ILE A 226 11.61 15.68 17.75
N GLY A 227 12.47 15.59 16.73
CA GLY A 227 13.46 16.60 16.38
C GLY A 227 14.91 16.10 16.49
N ASN A 228 15.86 17.05 16.50
CA ASN A 228 17.29 16.83 16.65
C ASN A 228 17.90 15.77 15.69
N SER A 229 18.94 15.07 16.16
CA SER A 229 19.56 13.95 15.47
C SER A 229 18.65 12.72 15.52
N ALA A 230 18.66 11.92 14.46
CA ALA A 230 17.97 10.63 14.42
C ALA A 230 18.53 9.64 15.46
N GLU A 231 19.82 9.75 15.78
CA GLU A 231 20.58 8.75 16.54
C GLU A 231 20.77 9.16 18.01
N LEU A 232 20.64 10.46 18.33
CA LEU A 232 20.86 10.99 19.68
C LEU A 232 19.54 11.42 20.30
N LEU A 233 19.18 10.87 21.44
CA LEU A 233 18.03 11.31 22.25
C LEU A 233 18.54 12.08 23.46
N THR A 234 17.99 13.28 23.71
CA THR A 234 18.32 14.03 24.93
C THR A 234 17.25 13.88 26.00
N THR A 235 17.61 14.01 27.28
CA THR A 235 16.65 13.91 28.39
C THR A 235 15.56 14.98 28.25
N ASN A 236 15.94 16.22 27.89
CA ASN A 236 14.97 17.29 27.63
C ASN A 236 14.08 16.99 26.41
N GLU A 237 14.65 16.40 25.36
CA GLU A 237 13.89 15.99 24.18
C GLU A 237 12.84 14.92 24.54
N LEU A 238 13.22 13.93 25.35
CA LEU A 238 12.30 12.91 25.83
C LEU A 238 11.16 13.53 26.65
N LEU A 239 11.50 14.27 27.71
CA LEU A 239 10.52 14.92 28.62
C LEU A 239 9.52 15.80 27.87
N LYS A 240 9.98 16.61 26.92
CA LYS A 240 9.11 17.50 26.13
C LYS A 240 8.15 16.76 25.21
N ASN A 241 8.47 15.52 24.83
CA ASN A 241 7.75 14.79 23.80
C ASN A 241 7.07 13.50 24.28
N LEU A 242 7.12 13.13 25.57
CA LEU A 242 6.50 11.89 26.08
C LEU A 242 5.03 11.71 25.66
N ASN A 243 4.19 12.72 25.91
CA ASN A 243 2.77 12.67 25.52
C ASN A 243 2.60 12.61 24.00
N LYS A 244 3.45 13.33 23.25
CA LYS A 244 3.44 13.35 21.79
C LYS A 244 3.83 11.97 21.20
N ILE A 245 4.81 11.30 21.80
CA ILE A 245 5.26 9.95 21.46
C ILE A 245 4.09 8.97 21.64
N GLN A 246 3.37 9.06 22.76
CA GLN A 246 2.18 8.26 22.99
C GLN A 246 1.10 8.49 21.93
N GLU A 247 0.72 9.74 21.67
CA GLU A 247 -0.31 10.05 20.69
C GLU A 247 0.06 9.56 19.28
N LEU A 248 1.33 9.74 18.90
CA LEU A 248 1.85 9.28 17.61
C LEU A 248 1.80 7.75 17.52
N TYR A 249 2.22 7.05 18.58
CA TYR A 249 2.17 5.60 18.65
C TYR A 249 0.73 5.09 18.48
N LEU A 250 -0.21 5.59 19.29
CA LEU A 250 -1.60 5.15 19.24
C LEU A 250 -2.27 5.45 17.90
N ALA A 251 -1.96 6.59 17.29
CA ALA A 251 -2.48 6.93 15.97
C ALA A 251 -1.89 6.04 14.87
N ALA A 252 -0.58 5.78 14.90
CA ALA A 252 0.09 4.91 13.94
C ALA A 252 -0.36 3.45 14.08
N ASP A 253 -0.44 2.93 15.31
CA ASP A 253 -0.90 1.58 15.60
C ASP A 253 -2.35 1.37 15.15
N GLY A 254 -3.24 2.33 15.46
CA GLY A 254 -4.62 2.31 14.97
C GLY A 254 -4.70 2.27 13.44
N MET A 255 -3.88 3.06 12.73
CA MET A 255 -3.83 3.06 11.26
C MET A 255 -3.30 1.74 10.68
N LEU A 256 -2.25 1.17 11.27
CA LEU A 256 -1.66 -0.08 10.78
C LEU A 256 -2.59 -1.28 10.99
N ASN A 257 -3.44 -1.22 12.02
CA ASN A 257 -4.34 -2.30 12.42
C ASN A 257 -5.81 -2.05 12.04
N THR A 258 -6.10 -1.12 11.13
CA THR A 258 -7.49 -0.86 10.71
C THR A 258 -8.22 -2.08 10.15
N ASN A 259 -7.49 -3.02 9.54
CA ASN A 259 -8.09 -4.24 9.00
C ASN A 259 -8.56 -5.23 10.08
N PHE A 260 -8.21 -4.98 11.36
CA PHE A 260 -8.68 -5.76 12.50
C PHE A 260 -9.99 -5.22 13.07
N LYS A 261 -10.46 -4.04 12.64
CA LYS A 261 -11.71 -3.49 13.13
C LYS A 261 -12.85 -3.98 12.27
N SER A 262 -13.85 -4.57 12.92
CA SER A 262 -15.21 -4.57 12.39
C SER A 262 -15.77 -3.15 12.49
N PHE A 263 -15.54 -2.34 11.46
CA PHE A 263 -16.28 -1.09 11.32
C PHE A 263 -17.73 -1.38 10.95
N SER A 264 -18.67 -0.64 11.55
CA SER A 264 -20.11 -0.81 11.27
C SER A 264 -20.43 -0.54 9.79
N ASN A 265 -19.65 0.36 9.17
CA ASN A 265 -19.72 0.71 7.76
C ASN A 265 -18.42 1.40 7.30
N GLN A 266 -18.29 1.64 5.99
CA GLN A 266 -17.09 2.28 5.42
C GLN A 266 -16.92 3.76 5.82
N LYS A 267 -18.00 4.47 6.18
CA LYS A 267 -17.93 5.85 6.73
C LYS A 267 -17.18 5.88 8.06
N GLU A 268 -17.47 4.95 8.97
CA GLU A 268 -16.78 4.86 10.26
C GLU A 268 -15.28 4.56 10.08
N GLN A 269 -14.95 3.65 9.16
CA GLN A 269 -13.57 3.34 8.79
C GLN A 269 -12.84 4.56 8.24
N ALA A 270 -13.46 5.27 7.31
CA ALA A 270 -12.88 6.46 6.68
C ALA A 270 -12.65 7.58 7.69
N SER A 271 -13.62 7.82 8.59
CA SER A 271 -13.50 8.80 9.69
C SER A 271 -12.32 8.45 10.61
N PHE A 272 -12.22 7.19 11.02
CA PHE A 272 -11.13 6.71 11.86
C PHE A 272 -9.75 6.93 11.20
N LEU A 273 -9.63 6.61 9.91
CA LEU A 273 -8.39 6.80 9.16
C LEU A 273 -7.99 8.28 9.06
N ILE A 274 -8.91 9.16 8.67
CA ILE A 274 -8.58 10.59 8.49
C ILE A 274 -8.26 11.28 9.83
N ILE A 275 -8.94 10.91 10.92
CA ILE A 275 -8.65 11.47 12.26
C ILE A 275 -7.24 11.08 12.71
N ASN A 276 -6.88 9.79 12.65
CA ASN A 276 -5.54 9.35 13.05
C ASN A 276 -4.45 9.93 12.14
N PHE A 277 -4.71 10.01 10.83
CA PHE A 277 -3.77 10.65 9.90
C PHE A 277 -3.55 12.14 10.21
N LYS A 278 -4.61 12.88 10.56
CA LYS A 278 -4.51 14.28 11.00
C LYS A 278 -3.68 14.41 12.28
N LYS A 279 -3.84 13.50 13.25
CA LYS A 279 -3.01 13.46 14.47
C LYS A 279 -1.52 13.24 14.14
N ILE A 280 -1.21 12.26 13.29
CA ILE A 280 0.17 12.00 12.85
C ILE A 280 0.74 13.23 12.17
N ARG A 281 0.02 13.84 11.21
CA ARG A 281 0.50 15.05 10.52
C ARG A 281 0.73 16.21 11.50
N ALA A 282 -0.18 16.45 12.45
CA ALA A 282 -0.04 17.50 13.45
C ALA A 282 1.15 17.28 14.38
N ALA A 283 1.57 16.02 14.57
CA ALA A 283 2.74 15.67 15.35
C ALA A 283 4.09 15.92 14.62
N LEU A 284 4.11 16.35 13.35
CA LEU A 284 5.38 16.65 12.68
C LEU A 284 6.18 17.73 13.42
N PHE A 285 7.49 17.54 13.55
CA PHE A 285 8.36 18.56 14.13
C PHE A 285 8.51 19.73 13.15
N PRO A 286 8.44 21.01 13.59
CA PRO A 286 8.44 22.17 12.70
C PRO A 286 9.85 22.50 12.18
N TRP A 287 10.39 21.66 11.31
CA TRP A 287 11.70 21.89 10.68
C TRP A 287 11.66 22.95 9.59
N ASN A 288 12.83 23.50 9.27
CA ASN A 288 13.02 24.22 8.00
C ASN A 288 12.68 23.27 6.83
N PRO A 289 11.92 23.74 5.81
CA PRO A 289 11.57 22.94 4.63
C PRO A 289 12.76 22.26 3.91
N LYS A 290 13.97 22.84 4.00
CA LYS A 290 15.20 22.32 3.39
C LYS A 290 15.98 21.35 4.29
N THR A 291 15.52 21.08 5.51
CA THR A 291 16.20 20.16 6.42
C THR A 291 16.15 18.75 5.86
N LYS A 292 17.33 18.12 5.70
CA LYS A 292 17.46 16.70 5.35
C LYS A 292 16.96 15.83 6.49
N ILE A 293 16.04 14.89 6.20
CA ILE A 293 15.50 13.94 7.18
C ILE A 293 16.15 12.56 7.00
N ILE A 294 16.14 12.01 5.79
CA ILE A 294 16.67 10.66 5.48
C ILE A 294 17.16 10.58 4.03
N SER A 295 18.14 9.71 3.73
CA SER A 295 18.51 9.42 2.34
C SER A 295 17.49 8.49 1.66
N SER A 296 17.34 8.58 0.34
CA SER A 296 16.41 7.73 -0.41
C SER A 296 16.71 6.23 -0.21
N GLU A 297 18.00 5.88 -0.14
CA GLU A 297 18.43 4.50 0.13
C GLU A 297 18.02 4.02 1.52
N LYS A 298 18.31 4.80 2.58
CA LYS A 298 17.91 4.42 3.94
C LYS A 298 16.39 4.31 4.08
N LEU A 299 15.63 5.16 3.38
CA LEU A 299 14.16 5.10 3.38
C LEU A 299 13.66 3.82 2.69
N LEU A 300 14.23 3.43 1.55
CA LEU A 300 13.91 2.16 0.89
C LEU A 300 14.26 0.95 1.77
N THR A 301 15.41 0.96 2.44
CA THR A 301 15.77 -0.07 3.41
C THR A 301 14.78 -0.13 4.57
N ALA A 302 14.34 1.03 5.08
CA ALA A 302 13.34 1.09 6.14
C ALA A 302 12.02 0.47 5.67
N ILE A 303 11.50 0.85 4.50
CA ILE A 303 10.29 0.28 3.92
C ILE A 303 10.42 -1.24 3.74
N GLY A 304 11.55 -1.71 3.19
CA GLY A 304 11.78 -3.13 2.97
C GLY A 304 11.89 -3.97 4.24
N SER A 305 12.24 -3.34 5.36
CA SER A 305 12.25 -4.02 6.66
C SER A 305 10.84 -4.35 7.19
N PHE A 306 9.81 -3.63 6.74
CA PHE A 306 8.40 -3.86 7.10
C PHE A 306 7.63 -4.70 6.06
N TYR A 307 7.97 -4.55 4.78
CA TYR A 307 7.27 -5.20 3.68
C TYR A 307 8.15 -6.27 3.04
N GLN A 308 7.97 -7.51 3.49
CA GLN A 308 8.63 -8.68 2.89
C GLN A 308 7.90 -9.13 1.61
N GLY A 309 8.61 -9.88 0.76
CA GLY A 309 8.08 -10.40 -0.50
C GLY A 309 8.31 -9.50 -1.71
N PHE A 310 9.09 -8.43 -1.55
CA PHE A 310 9.52 -7.51 -2.61
C PHE A 310 11.00 -7.23 -2.46
N ASP A 311 11.73 -7.23 -3.57
CA ASP A 311 13.12 -6.77 -3.60
C ASP A 311 13.18 -5.23 -3.74
N TRP A 312 13.08 -4.53 -2.61
CA TRP A 312 13.09 -3.06 -2.56
C TRP A 312 14.36 -2.43 -3.12
N SER A 313 15.46 -3.18 -3.19
CA SER A 313 16.70 -2.69 -3.78
C SER A 313 16.57 -2.46 -5.29
N LYS A 314 15.70 -3.24 -5.96
CA LYS A 314 15.39 -3.09 -7.38
C LYS A 314 14.49 -1.89 -7.68
N LEU A 315 13.90 -1.24 -6.67
CA LEU A 315 12.95 -0.13 -6.87
C LEU A 315 13.62 1.25 -6.79
N LYS A 316 14.95 1.31 -6.71
CA LYS A 316 15.71 2.55 -6.50
C LYS A 316 15.38 3.61 -7.57
N VAL A 317 15.32 3.25 -8.84
CA VAL A 317 15.06 4.20 -9.93
C VAL A 317 13.61 4.66 -9.88
N SER A 318 12.66 3.72 -9.77
CA SER A 318 11.24 4.02 -9.68
C SER A 318 10.88 4.93 -8.49
N PHE A 319 11.54 4.69 -7.34
CA PHE A 319 11.38 5.52 -6.15
C PHE A 319 11.98 6.92 -6.30
N SER A 320 13.14 7.03 -6.96
CA SER A 320 13.74 8.34 -7.31
C SER A 320 12.84 9.12 -8.26
N ASN A 321 12.25 8.47 -9.25
CA ASN A 321 11.34 9.10 -10.22
C ASN A 321 10.05 9.59 -9.54
N PHE A 322 9.50 8.81 -8.59
CA PHE A 322 8.40 9.26 -7.74
C PHE A 322 8.75 10.53 -6.97
N LYS A 323 9.93 10.58 -6.35
CA LYS A 323 10.38 11.77 -5.62
C LYS A 323 10.51 12.99 -6.53
N ASP A 324 11.15 12.83 -7.69
CA ASP A 324 11.34 13.92 -8.65
C ASP A 324 10.00 14.44 -9.19
N LYS A 325 9.15 13.55 -9.71
CA LYS A 325 7.95 13.95 -10.45
C LYS A 325 6.72 14.22 -9.58
N VAL A 326 6.52 13.43 -8.53
CA VAL A 326 5.30 13.50 -7.70
C VAL A 326 5.51 14.38 -6.47
N VAL A 327 6.67 14.25 -5.81
CA VAL A 327 6.96 15.03 -4.60
C VAL A 327 7.52 16.41 -4.95
N GLY A 328 8.36 16.51 -5.99
CA GLY A 328 8.79 17.79 -6.57
C GLY A 328 10.16 18.31 -6.11
N ASN A 329 10.98 17.48 -5.45
CA ASN A 329 12.37 17.82 -5.10
C ASN A 329 13.34 16.71 -5.53
N PRO A 330 13.97 16.83 -6.71
CA PRO A 330 14.97 15.86 -7.14
C PRO A 330 16.15 15.82 -6.16
N GLY A 331 16.71 14.63 -5.96
CA GLY A 331 17.93 14.45 -5.17
C GLY A 331 17.94 13.23 -4.26
N PRO A 332 19.11 12.82 -3.74
CA PRO A 332 19.32 11.55 -3.06
C PRO A 332 18.81 11.50 -1.62
N SER A 333 18.17 12.57 -1.14
CA SER A 333 17.68 12.67 0.25
C SER A 333 16.33 13.34 0.32
N PHE A 334 15.46 12.82 1.19
CA PHE A 334 14.17 13.41 1.51
C PHE A 334 14.35 14.56 2.50
N LEU A 335 13.88 15.72 2.08
CA LEU A 335 13.82 16.93 2.87
C LEU A 335 12.52 16.95 3.68
N TYR A 336 12.43 17.84 4.67
CA TYR A 336 11.20 18.00 5.43
C TYR A 336 10.00 18.41 4.55
N SER A 337 10.23 19.28 3.57
CA SER A 337 9.22 19.64 2.56
C SER A 337 8.68 18.44 1.76
N ASP A 338 9.50 17.42 1.52
CA ASP A 338 9.07 16.19 0.85
C ASP A 338 8.03 15.44 1.69
N PHE A 339 8.30 15.31 2.99
CA PHE A 339 7.35 14.69 3.92
C PHE A 339 6.07 15.51 4.02
N LEU A 340 6.14 16.84 4.13
CA LEU A 340 4.95 17.70 4.13
C LEU A 340 4.06 17.43 2.90
N LYS A 341 4.68 17.38 1.71
CA LYS A 341 3.99 17.08 0.46
C LYS A 341 3.38 15.68 0.44
N ILE A 342 4.11 14.66 0.90
CA ILE A 342 3.59 13.29 1.02
C ILE A 342 2.39 13.24 1.98
N PHE A 343 2.48 13.92 3.12
CA PHE A 343 1.37 14.01 4.06
C PHE A 343 0.18 14.81 3.47
N ASP A 344 0.42 15.82 2.62
CA ASP A 344 -0.65 16.58 1.96
C ASP A 344 -1.36 15.74 0.92
N ILE A 345 -0.61 14.97 0.13
CA ILE A 345 -1.14 13.96 -0.77
C ILE A 345 -2.01 12.98 0.03
N GLY A 346 -1.47 12.37 1.08
CA GLY A 346 -2.23 11.44 1.94
C GLY A 346 -3.50 12.05 2.54
N LYS A 347 -3.43 13.30 3.03
CA LYS A 347 -4.59 14.04 3.57
C LYS A 347 -5.68 14.16 2.52
N LEU A 348 -5.32 14.61 1.32
CA LEU A 348 -6.28 14.84 0.24
C LEU A 348 -6.97 13.54 -0.19
N GLY A 349 -6.21 12.44 -0.31
CA GLY A 349 -6.75 11.13 -0.66
C GLY A 349 -7.71 10.58 0.38
N LEU A 350 -7.30 10.61 1.66
CA LEU A 350 -8.16 10.15 2.78
C LEU A 350 -9.40 11.05 2.97
N SER A 351 -9.27 12.35 2.72
CA SER A 351 -10.38 13.30 2.80
C SER A 351 -11.39 13.07 1.68
N GLN A 352 -10.93 12.86 0.43
CA GLN A 352 -11.79 12.46 -0.68
C GLN A 352 -12.48 11.11 -0.41
N PHE A 353 -11.74 10.14 0.14
CA PHE A 353 -12.29 8.84 0.54
C PHE A 353 -13.43 9.01 1.55
N TYR A 354 -13.21 9.77 2.64
CA TYR A 354 -14.23 10.05 3.63
C TYR A 354 -15.44 10.81 3.06
N PHE A 355 -15.20 11.85 2.27
CA PHE A 355 -16.24 12.62 1.59
C PHE A 355 -17.14 11.73 0.71
N THR A 356 -16.53 10.80 -0.01
CA THR A 356 -17.23 9.86 -0.90
C THR A 356 -18.12 8.91 -0.11
N GLN A 357 -17.65 8.42 1.04
CA GLN A 357 -18.43 7.52 1.90
C GLN A 357 -19.68 8.18 2.45
N ILE A 358 -19.55 9.39 3.02
CA ILE A 358 -20.70 10.11 3.56
C ILE A 358 -21.70 10.49 2.47
N SER A 359 -21.20 10.88 1.29
CA SER A 359 -22.04 11.24 0.13
C SER A 359 -22.79 10.03 -0.43
N PHE A 360 -22.09 8.90 -0.60
CA PHE A 360 -22.71 7.66 -1.09
C PHE A 360 -23.80 7.18 -0.14
N GLN A 361 -23.57 7.23 1.17
CA GLN A 361 -24.57 6.82 2.16
C GLN A 361 -25.82 7.70 2.12
N LYS A 362 -25.67 9.03 2.04
CA LYS A 362 -26.82 9.95 1.95
C LYS A 362 -27.59 9.79 0.65
N LEU A 363 -26.90 9.48 -0.46
CA LEU A 363 -27.49 9.37 -1.80
C LEU A 363 -27.72 7.92 -2.23
N LYS A 364 -27.67 6.97 -1.29
CA LYS A 364 -27.65 5.52 -1.58
C LYS A 364 -28.83 5.09 -2.44
N THR A 365 -30.04 5.51 -2.09
CA THR A 365 -31.27 5.16 -2.82
C THR A 365 -31.21 5.61 -4.28
N LEU A 366 -30.76 6.85 -4.53
CA LEU A 366 -30.64 7.40 -5.87
C LEU A 366 -29.53 6.71 -6.68
N LEU A 367 -28.35 6.52 -6.08
CA LEU A 367 -27.20 5.88 -6.73
C LEU A 367 -27.49 4.41 -7.09
N GLN A 368 -28.27 3.71 -6.27
CA GLN A 368 -28.61 2.29 -6.42
C GLN A 368 -29.91 2.04 -7.19
N ALA A 369 -30.63 3.08 -7.65
CA ALA A 369 -31.84 2.92 -8.48
C ALA A 369 -31.57 2.19 -9.81
N GLY A 370 -30.31 2.15 -10.25
CA GLY A 370 -29.87 1.43 -11.45
C GLY A 370 -30.19 2.13 -12.77
N VAL A 371 -30.54 3.42 -12.69
CA VAL A 371 -30.74 4.29 -13.83
C VAL A 371 -29.59 5.28 -13.97
N LYS A 372 -29.47 5.88 -15.16
CA LYS A 372 -28.60 7.04 -15.38
C LYS A 372 -29.11 8.20 -14.54
N ILE A 373 -28.18 8.93 -13.92
CA ILE A 373 -28.46 10.14 -13.17
C ILE A 373 -28.04 11.30 -14.06
N GLU A 374 -28.92 12.29 -14.25
CA GLU A 374 -28.64 13.46 -15.09
C GLU A 374 -28.10 14.63 -14.27
N GLU A 375 -28.64 14.80 -13.07
CA GLU A 375 -28.24 15.84 -12.13
C GLU A 375 -28.25 15.28 -10.70
N LEU A 376 -27.42 15.88 -9.85
CA LEU A 376 -27.26 15.48 -8.47
C LEU A 376 -27.04 16.72 -7.61
N ASP A 377 -27.90 16.90 -6.62
CA ASP A 377 -27.76 17.97 -5.64
C ASP A 377 -26.74 17.61 -4.57
N PHE A 378 -26.02 18.63 -4.10
CA PHE A 378 -25.12 18.47 -2.96
C PHE A 378 -25.96 18.10 -1.72
N PRO A 379 -25.69 16.97 -1.06
CA PRO A 379 -26.48 16.54 0.10
C PRO A 379 -26.16 17.37 1.34
N ASP A 380 -27.18 17.75 2.10
CA ASP A 380 -27.00 18.48 3.36
C ASP A 380 -26.53 17.56 4.51
N GLY A 381 -25.81 18.15 5.48
CA GLY A 381 -25.52 17.51 6.77
C GLY A 381 -24.27 18.00 7.49
N PRO A 382 -24.23 17.86 8.83
CA PRO A 382 -23.11 18.32 9.65
C PRO A 382 -21.81 17.55 9.39
N GLU A 383 -21.88 16.36 8.79
CA GLU A 383 -20.67 15.59 8.47
C GLU A 383 -19.77 16.28 7.43
N TYR A 384 -20.34 17.20 6.64
CA TYR A 384 -19.57 17.99 5.68
C TYR A 384 -18.83 19.16 6.34
N ASP A 385 -19.14 19.54 7.58
CA ASP A 385 -18.48 20.66 8.27
C ASP A 385 -17.01 20.37 8.59
N PHE A 386 -16.60 19.11 8.46
CA PHE A 386 -15.21 18.69 8.48
C PHE A 386 -14.37 19.30 7.34
N PHE A 387 -15.01 19.76 6.26
CA PHE A 387 -14.36 20.24 5.04
C PHE A 387 -14.58 21.75 4.86
N SER A 388 -13.53 22.45 4.42
CA SER A 388 -13.67 23.81 3.91
C SER A 388 -14.53 23.86 2.64
N LYS A 389 -15.06 25.04 2.30
CA LYS A 389 -15.84 25.23 1.06
C LYS A 389 -15.08 24.76 -0.20
N ALA A 390 -13.80 25.11 -0.32
CA ALA A 390 -12.96 24.69 -1.43
C ALA A 390 -12.75 23.16 -1.48
N GLU A 391 -12.64 22.50 -0.33
CA GLU A 391 -12.58 21.03 -0.25
C GLU A 391 -13.92 20.41 -0.66
N LYS A 392 -15.06 20.96 -0.21
CA LYS A 392 -16.41 20.51 -0.61
C LYS A 392 -16.58 20.59 -2.13
N ASP A 393 -16.30 21.74 -2.74
CA ASP A 393 -16.44 21.95 -4.19
C ASP A 393 -15.56 20.96 -4.99
N ARG A 394 -14.31 20.78 -4.55
CA ARG A 394 -13.36 19.86 -5.18
C ARG A 394 -13.84 18.40 -5.10
N TYR A 395 -14.21 17.95 -3.91
CA TYR A 395 -14.57 16.55 -3.69
C TYR A 395 -15.93 16.22 -4.29
N TRP A 396 -16.86 17.18 -4.25
CA TRP A 396 -18.15 17.08 -4.92
C TRP A 396 -18.00 16.97 -6.42
N LYS A 397 -17.13 17.78 -7.05
CA LYS A 397 -16.88 17.67 -8.49
C LYS A 397 -16.48 16.25 -8.90
N ILE A 398 -15.56 15.62 -8.17
CA ILE A 398 -15.14 14.24 -8.44
C ILE A 398 -16.28 13.26 -8.21
N PHE A 399 -16.99 13.38 -7.09
CA PHE A 399 -18.14 12.53 -6.76
C PHE A 399 -19.25 12.62 -7.83
N ASN A 400 -19.56 13.84 -8.28
CA ASN A 400 -20.59 14.12 -9.26
C ASN A 400 -20.19 13.58 -10.65
N THR A 401 -18.95 13.82 -11.09
CA THR A 401 -18.41 13.23 -12.34
C THR A 401 -18.58 11.71 -12.35
N ILE A 402 -18.22 11.03 -11.25
CA ILE A 402 -18.37 9.57 -11.15
C ILE A 402 -19.85 9.16 -11.19
N SER A 403 -20.71 9.84 -10.45
CA SER A 403 -22.16 9.52 -10.38
C SER A 403 -22.85 9.61 -11.74
N LEU A 404 -22.53 10.66 -12.50
CA LEU A 404 -23.19 11.01 -13.76
C LEU A 404 -22.61 10.29 -14.98
N GLN A 405 -21.29 10.10 -15.04
CA GLN A 405 -20.60 9.68 -16.27
C GLN A 405 -20.16 8.23 -16.29
N TYR A 406 -20.02 7.58 -15.13
CA TYR A 406 -19.49 6.21 -15.06
C TYR A 406 -20.60 5.17 -15.02
N HIS A 407 -20.38 4.07 -15.76
CA HIS A 407 -21.33 2.97 -15.86
C HIS A 407 -20.90 1.71 -15.10
N TYR A 408 -19.59 1.44 -15.05
CA TYR A 408 -19.05 0.20 -14.50
C TYR A 408 -18.42 0.40 -13.13
N PHE A 409 -18.87 -0.41 -12.17
CA PHE A 409 -18.40 -0.42 -10.79
C PHE A 409 -18.10 -1.86 -10.39
N LEU A 410 -17.02 -2.06 -9.64
CA LEU A 410 -16.70 -3.37 -9.07
C LEU A 410 -17.68 -3.69 -7.93
N ASP A 411 -18.14 -4.93 -7.84
CA ASP A 411 -18.90 -5.45 -6.69
C ASP A 411 -17.97 -5.88 -5.54
N LYS A 412 -18.48 -6.69 -4.59
CA LYS A 412 -17.70 -7.16 -3.44
C LYS A 412 -16.69 -8.24 -3.85
N GLU A 413 -16.92 -8.89 -4.98
CA GLU A 413 -16.14 -9.97 -5.56
C GLU A 413 -15.08 -9.45 -6.56
N ASP A 414 -14.98 -8.13 -6.70
CA ASP A 414 -14.16 -7.39 -7.67
C ASP A 414 -14.56 -7.71 -9.12
N GLN A 415 -15.87 -7.77 -9.39
CA GLN A 415 -16.43 -8.03 -10.70
C GLN A 415 -17.30 -6.86 -11.20
N GLN A 416 -17.33 -6.67 -12.52
CA GLN A 416 -18.20 -5.71 -13.20
C GLN A 416 -19.35 -6.43 -13.89
N SER A 417 -20.50 -5.77 -13.98
CA SER A 417 -21.66 -6.24 -14.73
C SER A 417 -21.83 -5.39 -15.99
N PHE A 418 -21.71 -6.03 -17.16
CA PHE A 418 -21.83 -5.42 -18.47
C PHE A 418 -23.27 -5.54 -18.97
N GLN A 419 -24.12 -4.64 -18.51
CA GLN A 419 -25.55 -4.61 -18.83
C GLN A 419 -26.06 -3.17 -18.95
N TYR A 420 -27.22 -2.97 -19.56
CA TYR A 420 -27.82 -1.65 -19.71
C TYR A 420 -28.20 -1.00 -18.37
N LYS A 421 -28.65 -1.79 -17.37
CA LYS A 421 -29.00 -1.30 -16.04
C LYS A 421 -27.73 -1.06 -15.22
N LEU A 422 -27.57 0.14 -14.66
CA LEU A 422 -26.39 0.48 -13.85
C LEU A 422 -26.42 -0.29 -12.51
N LYS A 423 -25.27 -0.78 -12.07
CA LYS A 423 -25.10 -1.43 -10.76
C LYS A 423 -23.99 -0.71 -10.00
N ARG A 424 -24.35 0.30 -9.21
CA ARG A 424 -23.40 1.06 -8.38
C ARG A 424 -23.27 0.42 -7.00
N SER A 425 -22.12 -0.17 -6.71
CA SER A 425 -21.79 -0.66 -5.37
C SER A 425 -21.02 0.42 -4.58
N GLU A 426 -21.22 0.50 -3.27
CA GLU A 426 -20.52 1.46 -2.40
C GLU A 426 -18.99 1.26 -2.47
N ARG A 427 -18.55 -0.01 -2.41
CA ARG A 427 -17.13 -0.39 -2.55
C ARG A 427 -16.56 0.03 -3.90
N GLY A 428 -17.25 -0.30 -4.99
CA GLY A 428 -16.81 0.00 -6.35
C GLY A 428 -16.73 1.49 -6.61
N PHE A 429 -17.75 2.24 -6.18
CA PHE A 429 -17.78 3.70 -6.30
C PHE A 429 -16.64 4.36 -5.54
N THR A 430 -16.41 3.92 -4.31
CA THR A 430 -15.35 4.43 -3.45
C THR A 430 -13.97 4.11 -4.02
N LEU A 431 -13.72 2.85 -4.40
CA LEU A 431 -12.45 2.45 -4.98
C LEU A 431 -12.16 3.24 -6.25
N LEU A 432 -13.19 3.49 -7.07
CA LEU A 432 -13.06 4.25 -8.30
C LEU A 432 -12.62 5.68 -8.01
N THR A 433 -13.20 6.28 -6.97
CA THR A 433 -12.80 7.61 -6.50
C THR A 433 -11.33 7.66 -6.06
N VAL A 434 -10.87 6.65 -5.31
CA VAL A 434 -9.47 6.56 -4.85
C VAL A 434 -8.52 6.36 -6.04
N VAL A 435 -8.88 5.51 -7.00
CA VAL A 435 -8.09 5.28 -8.21
C VAL A 435 -8.02 6.53 -9.07
N LYS A 436 -9.16 7.21 -9.30
CA LYS A 436 -9.21 8.49 -10.01
C LYS A 436 -8.33 9.55 -9.34
N TRP A 437 -8.40 9.66 -8.01
CA TRP A 437 -7.52 10.54 -7.25
C TRP A 437 -6.03 10.18 -7.39
N GLY A 438 -5.68 8.90 -7.36
CA GLY A 438 -4.30 8.44 -7.57
C GLY A 438 -3.79 8.72 -8.99
N LEU A 439 -4.64 8.48 -10.00
CA LEU A 439 -4.36 8.82 -11.39
C LEU A 439 -4.18 10.32 -11.56
N ARG A 440 -4.99 11.16 -10.91
CA ARG A 440 -4.84 12.61 -10.97
C ARG A 440 -3.43 13.07 -10.64
N ILE A 441 -2.78 12.45 -9.65
CA ILE A 441 -1.38 12.73 -9.29
C ILE A 441 -0.44 12.40 -10.45
N ILE A 442 -0.65 11.26 -11.11
CA ILE A 442 0.13 10.84 -12.28
C ILE A 442 -0.08 11.83 -13.44
N PHE A 443 -1.33 12.19 -13.73
CA PHE A 443 -1.66 13.13 -14.81
C PHE A 443 -1.11 14.54 -14.53
N ASP A 444 -1.17 15.02 -13.29
CA ASP A 444 -0.58 16.30 -12.91
C ASP A 444 0.96 16.28 -13.04
N SER A 445 1.59 15.11 -12.97
CA SER A 445 3.05 14.94 -13.05
C SER A 445 3.58 14.64 -14.46
N TYR A 446 2.78 13.99 -15.31
CA TYR A 446 3.20 13.47 -16.62
C TYR A 446 2.37 13.97 -17.82
N GLY A 447 1.18 14.51 -17.61
CA GLY A 447 0.21 14.85 -18.67
C GLY A 447 0.34 16.24 -19.27
N GLU A 448 -0.08 16.39 -20.54
CA GLU A 448 -0.25 17.71 -21.16
C GLU A 448 -1.62 18.29 -20.75
N GLY A 449 -1.67 19.55 -20.34
CA GLY A 449 -2.93 20.17 -19.90
C GLY A 449 -3.56 19.55 -18.64
N LYS A 450 -2.83 18.66 -17.92
CA LYS A 450 -3.20 18.02 -16.65
C LYS A 450 -4.43 17.10 -16.68
N SER A 451 -4.89 16.60 -17.83
CA SER A 451 -6.03 15.65 -17.90
C SER A 451 -5.91 14.57 -18.98
N SER A 452 -4.87 14.62 -19.81
CA SER A 452 -4.63 13.64 -20.87
C SER A 452 -3.15 13.23 -20.94
N LEU A 453 -2.89 12.02 -21.44
CA LEU A 453 -1.57 11.50 -21.75
C LEU A 453 -1.51 11.06 -23.20
N SER A 454 -0.48 11.47 -23.93
CA SER A 454 -0.14 10.87 -25.22
C SER A 454 0.47 9.47 -25.03
N ARG A 455 0.48 8.65 -26.10
CA ARG A 455 1.17 7.34 -26.08
C ARG A 455 2.66 7.47 -25.71
N LYS A 456 3.33 8.56 -26.12
CA LYS A 456 4.73 8.83 -25.77
C LYS A 456 4.90 9.08 -24.27
N GLN A 457 3.99 9.83 -23.66
CA GLN A 457 4.01 10.10 -22.22
C GLN A 457 3.66 8.85 -21.41
N LEU A 458 2.68 8.05 -21.85
CA LEU A 458 2.43 6.74 -21.24
C LEU A 458 3.69 5.86 -21.32
N ALA A 459 4.34 5.80 -22.49
CA ALA A 459 5.56 5.03 -22.67
C ALA A 459 6.71 5.50 -21.76
N TYR A 460 6.81 6.81 -21.55
CA TYR A 460 7.76 7.42 -20.63
C TYR A 460 7.42 7.06 -19.18
N PHE A 461 6.17 7.24 -18.75
CA PHE A 461 5.70 6.86 -17.41
C PHE A 461 5.96 5.38 -17.12
N LEU A 462 5.52 4.46 -17.98
CA LEU A 462 5.72 3.02 -17.79
C LEU A 462 7.20 2.67 -17.67
N ASN A 463 8.08 3.30 -18.45
CA ASN A 463 9.53 3.12 -18.34
C ASN A 463 10.07 3.58 -16.98
N GLN A 464 9.61 4.72 -16.47
CA GLN A 464 10.06 5.28 -15.19
C GLN A 464 9.71 4.39 -14.00
N TYR A 465 8.66 3.58 -14.13
CA TYR A 465 8.18 2.64 -13.12
C TYR A 465 8.37 1.16 -13.52
N LYS A 466 9.24 0.89 -14.50
CA LYS A 466 9.46 -0.46 -15.04
C LYS A 466 9.77 -1.48 -13.95
N GLU A 467 10.62 -1.12 -12.98
CA GLU A 467 11.05 -2.04 -11.92
C GLU A 467 9.87 -2.48 -11.05
N ILE A 468 9.00 -1.53 -10.66
CA ILE A 468 7.76 -1.82 -9.93
C ILE A 468 6.85 -2.71 -10.78
N LEU A 469 6.69 -2.40 -12.07
CA LEU A 469 5.83 -3.17 -12.96
C LEU A 469 6.35 -4.59 -13.19
N VAL A 470 7.66 -4.80 -13.28
CA VAL A 470 8.28 -6.13 -13.39
C VAL A 470 8.02 -6.93 -12.10
N GLU A 471 8.28 -6.34 -10.95
CA GLU A 471 8.10 -6.99 -9.65
C GLU A 471 6.63 -7.36 -9.39
N LEU A 472 5.68 -6.56 -9.88
CA LEU A 472 4.24 -6.83 -9.81
C LEU A 472 3.72 -7.80 -10.89
N ASN A 473 4.59 -8.30 -11.78
CA ASN A 473 4.21 -9.09 -12.97
C ASN A 473 3.21 -8.35 -13.91
N LEU A 474 3.34 -7.03 -14.00
CA LEU A 474 2.56 -6.16 -14.89
C LEU A 474 3.34 -5.70 -16.13
N TRP A 475 4.64 -5.96 -16.19
CA TRP A 475 5.48 -5.64 -17.35
C TRP A 475 5.43 -6.74 -18.42
N LEU A 476 5.03 -6.39 -19.65
CA LEU A 476 5.04 -7.32 -20.78
C LEU A 476 6.39 -7.30 -21.53
N VAL A 477 6.75 -8.43 -22.15
CA VAL A 477 7.96 -8.53 -23.01
C VAL A 477 7.86 -7.55 -24.18
N ASP A 478 6.69 -7.46 -24.82
CA ASP A 478 6.42 -6.46 -25.86
C ASP A 478 5.83 -5.19 -25.26
N LYS A 479 6.71 -4.23 -24.99
CA LYS A 479 6.35 -2.91 -24.44
C LYS A 479 5.41 -2.13 -25.38
N ASN A 480 5.65 -2.18 -26.70
CA ASN A 480 4.85 -1.40 -27.65
C ASN A 480 3.43 -1.93 -27.72
N LYS A 481 3.28 -3.26 -27.67
CA LYS A 481 1.97 -3.90 -27.55
C LYS A 481 1.26 -3.50 -26.27
N LEU A 482 1.94 -3.49 -25.11
CA LEU A 482 1.35 -3.01 -23.85
C LEU A 482 0.83 -1.56 -23.96
N ILE A 483 1.63 -0.65 -24.50
CA ILE A 483 1.24 0.77 -24.66
C ILE A 483 0.03 0.90 -25.58
N ASN A 484 0.05 0.21 -26.72
CA ASN A 484 -1.06 0.26 -27.67
C ASN A 484 -2.33 -0.37 -27.08
N ASP A 485 -2.22 -1.48 -26.36
CA ASP A 485 -3.36 -2.13 -25.72
C ASP A 485 -4.00 -1.24 -24.65
N ILE A 486 -3.18 -0.54 -23.84
CA ILE A 486 -3.68 0.44 -22.88
C ILE A 486 -4.34 1.61 -23.62
N ALA A 487 -3.64 2.23 -24.58
CA ALA A 487 -4.14 3.41 -25.28
C ALA A 487 -5.43 3.13 -26.06
N GLU A 488 -5.49 2.04 -26.82
CA GLU A 488 -6.70 1.63 -27.54
C GLU A 488 -7.81 1.20 -26.58
N GLY A 489 -7.45 0.48 -25.51
CA GLY A 489 -8.39 0.05 -24.46
C GLY A 489 -9.09 1.23 -23.81
N THR A 490 -8.35 2.30 -23.50
CA THR A 490 -8.88 3.51 -22.88
C THR A 490 -9.65 4.39 -23.85
N ASP A 491 -9.11 4.64 -25.05
CA ASP A 491 -9.64 5.64 -26.00
C ASP A 491 -10.84 5.12 -26.82
N LEU A 492 -11.04 3.80 -26.93
CA LEU A 492 -12.06 3.22 -27.84
C LEU A 492 -13.16 2.41 -27.14
N PHE A 493 -12.93 1.89 -25.94
CA PHE A 493 -13.80 0.84 -25.38
C PHE A 493 -14.37 1.13 -23.99
N GLN A 494 -14.20 2.33 -23.46
CA GLN A 494 -14.80 2.76 -22.22
C GLN A 494 -16.06 3.60 -22.51
N MET A 495 -16.92 3.76 -21.50
CA MET A 495 -18.16 4.55 -21.67
C MET A 495 -17.89 6.03 -21.87
N THR A 496 -16.78 6.52 -21.31
CA THR A 496 -16.30 7.91 -21.43
C THR A 496 -15.37 8.12 -22.62
N SER A 497 -15.02 7.06 -23.38
CA SER A 497 -14.08 7.13 -24.49
C SER A 497 -14.49 8.12 -25.57
N ASN A 498 -13.57 8.93 -26.10
CA ASN A 498 -13.92 9.90 -27.17
C ASN A 498 -13.20 9.69 -28.51
N GLY A 499 -12.19 8.81 -28.59
CA GLY A 499 -11.54 8.43 -29.85
C GLY A 499 -10.58 9.50 -30.38
N ASN A 500 -10.08 10.38 -29.51
CA ASN A 500 -9.18 11.46 -29.89
C ASN A 500 -7.70 11.02 -29.97
N GLY A 501 -7.39 9.77 -29.63
CA GLY A 501 -6.04 9.21 -29.66
C GLY A 501 -5.17 9.56 -28.46
N LEU A 502 -5.75 10.23 -27.45
CA LEU A 502 -5.15 10.49 -26.15
C LEU A 502 -5.71 9.51 -25.11
N ILE A 503 -5.06 9.45 -23.95
CA ILE A 503 -5.51 8.68 -22.80
C ILE A 503 -6.02 9.68 -21.77
N GLU A 504 -7.33 9.78 -21.60
CA GLU A 504 -7.90 10.72 -20.64
C GLU A 504 -8.05 10.10 -19.24
N GLU A 505 -8.01 10.95 -18.22
CA GLU A 505 -8.11 10.53 -16.80
C GLU A 505 -9.35 9.67 -16.54
N ASP A 506 -10.50 10.06 -17.09
CA ASP A 506 -11.76 9.35 -16.89
C ASP A 506 -11.78 7.98 -17.58
N GLU A 507 -11.28 7.92 -18.82
CA GLU A 507 -11.14 6.71 -19.63
C GLU A 507 -10.23 5.69 -18.95
N ILE A 508 -9.03 6.08 -18.54
CA ILE A 508 -8.10 5.14 -17.91
C ILE A 508 -8.56 4.68 -16.52
N THR A 509 -9.32 5.51 -15.80
CA THR A 509 -9.97 5.09 -14.55
C THR A 509 -10.92 3.91 -14.80
N GLN A 510 -11.78 3.98 -15.84
CA GLN A 510 -12.68 2.87 -16.18
C GLN A 510 -11.91 1.63 -16.66
N PHE A 511 -10.91 1.84 -17.51
CA PHE A 511 -10.11 0.76 -18.07
C PHE A 511 -9.39 -0.05 -16.99
N ILE A 512 -8.83 0.59 -15.96
CA ILE A 512 -8.20 -0.12 -14.83
C ILE A 512 -9.18 -1.09 -14.16
N PHE A 513 -10.43 -0.68 -13.98
CA PHE A 513 -11.46 -1.52 -13.37
C PHE A 513 -11.82 -2.71 -14.27
N THR A 514 -11.89 -2.47 -15.58
CA THR A 514 -12.07 -3.52 -16.58
C THR A 514 -10.93 -4.54 -16.51
N VAL A 515 -9.68 -4.09 -16.40
CA VAL A 515 -8.51 -4.98 -16.25
C VAL A 515 -8.55 -5.78 -14.93
N VAL A 516 -8.93 -5.14 -13.81
CA VAL A 516 -9.07 -5.81 -12.51
C VAL A 516 -10.13 -6.91 -12.58
N HIS A 517 -11.31 -6.60 -13.13
CA HIS A 517 -12.37 -7.57 -13.38
C HIS A 517 -11.87 -8.72 -14.26
N SER A 518 -11.27 -8.41 -15.42
CA SER A 518 -10.78 -9.42 -16.35
C SER A 518 -9.74 -10.34 -15.74
N ARG A 519 -8.83 -9.81 -14.90
CA ARG A 519 -7.85 -10.61 -14.16
C ARG A 519 -8.52 -11.53 -13.14
N LYS A 520 -9.49 -11.03 -12.38
CA LYS A 520 -10.21 -11.84 -11.37
C LYS A 520 -10.97 -12.99 -12.04
N VAL A 521 -11.67 -12.68 -13.13
CA VAL A 521 -12.47 -13.63 -13.91
C VAL A 521 -11.57 -14.67 -14.59
N SER A 522 -10.51 -14.23 -15.27
CA SER A 522 -9.58 -15.11 -15.97
C SER A 522 -8.84 -16.04 -15.02
N HIS A 523 -8.51 -15.58 -13.81
CA HIS A 523 -7.89 -16.43 -12.79
C HIS A 523 -8.79 -17.61 -12.43
N LYS A 524 -10.06 -17.35 -12.08
CA LYS A 524 -11.03 -18.41 -11.76
C LYS A 524 -11.27 -19.33 -12.96
N LEU A 525 -11.35 -18.78 -14.16
CA LEU A 525 -11.52 -19.57 -15.38
C LEU A 525 -10.31 -20.45 -15.68
N PHE A 526 -9.10 -19.90 -15.60
CA PHE A 526 -7.86 -20.65 -15.78
C PHE A 526 -7.74 -21.78 -14.75
N ASP A 527 -8.04 -21.48 -13.48
CA ASP A 527 -7.97 -22.44 -12.40
C ASP A 527 -8.98 -23.59 -12.57
N TYR A 528 -10.15 -23.34 -13.15
CA TYR A 528 -11.07 -24.43 -13.49
C TYR A 528 -10.60 -25.21 -14.73
N LEU A 529 -10.19 -24.51 -15.80
CA LEU A 529 -9.79 -25.14 -17.05
C LEU A 529 -8.54 -26.02 -16.89
N LYS A 530 -7.60 -25.66 -16.00
CA LYS A 530 -6.40 -26.48 -15.75
C LYS A 530 -6.74 -27.85 -15.16
N ASP A 531 -7.88 -27.97 -14.47
CA ASP A 531 -8.29 -29.20 -13.79
C ASP A 531 -8.97 -30.18 -14.76
N ILE A 532 -9.53 -29.67 -15.86
CA ILE A 532 -10.24 -30.48 -16.87
C ILE A 532 -9.49 -30.63 -18.20
N CYS A 533 -8.50 -29.78 -18.46
CA CYS A 533 -7.66 -29.84 -19.65
C CYS A 533 -6.24 -30.28 -19.31
N GLN A 534 -5.54 -30.87 -20.27
CA GLN A 534 -4.14 -31.23 -20.10
C GLN A 534 -3.32 -29.99 -19.76
N TYR A 535 -2.78 -29.95 -18.54
CA TYR A 535 -1.99 -28.87 -18.02
C TYR A 535 -0.50 -29.22 -18.12
N SER A 536 0.22 -28.49 -18.98
CA SER A 536 1.65 -28.72 -19.20
C SER A 536 2.51 -28.20 -18.04
N SER A 537 3.72 -28.74 -17.90
CA SER A 537 4.73 -28.26 -16.94
C SER A 537 5.10 -26.78 -17.12
N ALA A 538 4.89 -26.23 -18.32
CA ALA A 538 5.05 -24.81 -18.63
C ALA A 538 3.88 -23.92 -18.16
N LYS A 539 2.94 -24.46 -17.38
CA LYS A 539 1.73 -23.76 -16.89
C LYS A 539 0.80 -23.29 -18.01
N LYS A 540 0.61 -24.13 -19.03
CA LYS A 540 -0.24 -23.81 -20.20
C LYS A 540 -1.28 -24.89 -20.45
N ILE A 541 -2.41 -24.47 -21.03
CA ILE A 541 -3.58 -25.29 -21.35
C ILE A 541 -3.64 -25.49 -22.87
N ASP A 542 -3.85 -26.73 -23.31
CA ASP A 542 -4.05 -27.04 -24.74
C ASP A 542 -5.21 -26.23 -25.36
N LEU A 543 -5.01 -25.72 -26.58
CA LEU A 543 -5.99 -24.85 -27.25
C LEU A 543 -7.28 -25.58 -27.62
N SER A 544 -7.20 -26.84 -28.03
CA SER A 544 -8.39 -27.60 -28.45
C SER A 544 -9.31 -27.86 -27.25
N CYS A 545 -8.73 -28.24 -26.11
CA CYS A 545 -9.48 -28.41 -24.87
C CYS A 545 -10.04 -27.08 -24.37
N TYR A 546 -9.20 -26.03 -24.33
CA TYR A 546 -9.62 -24.68 -23.94
C TYR A 546 -10.86 -24.21 -24.73
N ARG A 547 -10.81 -24.26 -26.07
CA ARG A 547 -11.88 -23.76 -26.94
C ARG A 547 -13.18 -24.52 -26.76
N ARG A 548 -13.10 -25.85 -26.62
CA ARG A 548 -14.26 -26.71 -26.35
C ARG A 548 -14.96 -26.37 -25.03
N HIS A 549 -14.18 -26.08 -23.99
CA HIS A 549 -14.71 -25.88 -22.64
C HIS A 549 -14.91 -24.41 -22.25
N PHE A 550 -14.48 -23.44 -23.06
CA PHE A 550 -14.50 -22.02 -22.71
C PHE A 550 -15.89 -21.51 -22.34
N TYR A 551 -16.85 -21.49 -23.29
CA TYR A 551 -18.17 -20.91 -23.03
C TYR A 551 -19.00 -21.68 -21.99
N PRO A 552 -19.05 -23.04 -22.00
CA PRO A 552 -19.75 -23.79 -20.96
C PRO A 552 -19.20 -23.48 -19.57
N THR A 553 -17.87 -23.46 -19.41
CA THR A 553 -17.24 -23.15 -18.13
C THR A 553 -17.50 -21.70 -17.73
N PHE A 554 -17.24 -20.76 -18.64
CA PHE A 554 -17.30 -19.34 -18.38
C PHE A 554 -18.71 -18.89 -18.03
N LEU A 555 -19.70 -19.19 -18.86
CA LEU A 555 -21.06 -18.65 -18.68
C LEU A 555 -21.93 -19.48 -17.76
N GLU A 556 -21.78 -20.81 -17.75
CA GLU A 556 -22.64 -21.69 -16.96
C GLU A 556 -21.98 -22.11 -15.66
N THR A 557 -20.84 -22.81 -15.71
CA THR A 557 -20.21 -23.38 -14.50
C THR A 557 -19.76 -22.30 -13.52
N LEU A 558 -19.12 -21.24 -14.02
CA LEU A 558 -18.68 -20.09 -13.22
C LEU A 558 -19.75 -18.99 -13.14
N ALA A 559 -20.92 -19.22 -13.74
CA ALA A 559 -22.09 -18.35 -13.72
C ALA A 559 -21.87 -16.90 -14.20
N TYR A 560 -20.88 -16.64 -15.07
CA TYR A 560 -20.62 -15.27 -15.55
C TYR A 560 -21.66 -14.72 -16.53
N LYS A 561 -22.71 -15.49 -16.85
CA LYS A 561 -23.87 -15.00 -17.61
C LYS A 561 -24.57 -13.80 -16.96
N GLU A 562 -24.47 -13.64 -15.63
CA GLU A 562 -25.02 -12.47 -14.91
C GLU A 562 -24.19 -11.20 -15.12
N GLN A 563 -22.88 -11.35 -15.32
CA GLN A 563 -21.97 -10.24 -15.63
C GLN A 563 -21.91 -9.96 -17.14
N TYR A 564 -22.17 -10.96 -17.99
CA TYR A 564 -22.12 -10.88 -19.45
C TYR A 564 -23.44 -11.34 -20.13
N PRO A 565 -24.59 -10.72 -19.80
CA PRO A 565 -25.88 -11.15 -20.35
C PRO A 565 -26.02 -10.89 -21.86
N LEU A 566 -25.39 -9.84 -22.41
CA LEU A 566 -25.46 -9.58 -23.85
C LEU A 566 -24.60 -10.60 -24.61
N LEU A 567 -23.41 -10.93 -24.11
CA LEU A 567 -22.61 -12.02 -24.68
C LEU A 567 -23.37 -13.35 -24.64
N LYS A 568 -23.97 -13.72 -23.50
CA LYS A 568 -24.72 -14.97 -23.35
C LYS A 568 -25.87 -15.05 -24.36
N SER A 569 -26.68 -14.00 -24.46
CA SER A 569 -27.80 -13.96 -25.41
C SER A 569 -27.33 -13.95 -26.87
N TYR A 570 -26.19 -13.32 -27.17
CA TYR A 570 -25.58 -13.34 -28.50
C TYR A 570 -25.12 -14.74 -28.92
N ILE A 571 -24.41 -15.45 -28.04
CA ILE A 571 -23.80 -16.73 -28.42
C ILE A 571 -24.77 -17.91 -28.31
N SER A 572 -25.77 -17.86 -27.43
CA SER A 572 -26.67 -19.00 -27.20
C SER A 572 -27.29 -19.58 -28.48
N PRO A 573 -27.82 -18.78 -29.43
CA PRO A 573 -28.41 -19.29 -30.67
C PRO A 573 -27.38 -19.73 -31.73
N MET A 574 -26.08 -19.50 -31.52
CA MET A 574 -25.04 -19.85 -32.50
C MET A 574 -24.74 -21.36 -32.48
N ALA A 575 -24.49 -21.92 -33.68
CA ALA A 575 -23.92 -23.26 -33.84
C ALA A 575 -22.52 -23.37 -33.19
N SER A 576 -22.08 -24.59 -32.87
CA SER A 576 -20.82 -24.83 -32.14
C SER A 576 -19.62 -24.27 -32.90
N GLU A 577 -19.56 -24.51 -34.22
CA GLU A 577 -18.49 -24.05 -35.09
C GLU A 577 -18.43 -22.52 -35.13
N ALA A 578 -19.59 -21.86 -35.17
CA ALA A 578 -19.68 -20.40 -35.17
C ALA A 578 -19.24 -19.80 -33.81
N LYS A 579 -19.55 -20.46 -32.69
CA LYS A 579 -19.07 -20.06 -31.35
C LYS A 579 -17.56 -20.16 -31.27
N GLU A 580 -17.00 -21.26 -31.74
CA GLU A 580 -15.56 -21.48 -31.76
C GLU A 580 -14.85 -20.45 -32.66
N GLN A 581 -15.38 -20.20 -33.87
CA GLN A 581 -14.80 -19.19 -34.75
C GLN A 581 -14.84 -17.79 -34.13
N PHE A 582 -15.93 -17.42 -33.47
CA PHE A 582 -16.00 -16.15 -32.76
C PHE A 582 -14.95 -16.04 -31.65
N LEU A 583 -14.73 -17.12 -30.89
CA LEU A 583 -13.67 -17.16 -29.89
C LEU A 583 -12.28 -17.00 -30.52
N ARG A 584 -12.00 -17.72 -31.62
CA ARG A 584 -10.76 -17.61 -32.38
C ARG A 584 -10.51 -16.19 -32.89
N ASP A 585 -11.54 -15.51 -33.38
CA ASP A 585 -11.42 -14.13 -33.85
C ASP A 585 -11.04 -13.17 -32.70
N VAL A 586 -11.58 -13.39 -31.50
CA VAL A 586 -11.19 -12.65 -30.27
C VAL A 586 -9.76 -13.00 -29.84
N GLU A 587 -9.37 -14.27 -29.91
CA GLU A 587 -8.01 -14.73 -29.58
C GLU A 587 -6.94 -14.05 -30.44
N ILE A 588 -7.17 -13.90 -31.75
CA ILE A 588 -6.15 -13.36 -32.68
C ILE A 588 -5.67 -11.96 -32.27
N LYS A 589 -6.59 -11.07 -31.87
CA LYS A 589 -6.23 -9.74 -31.35
C LYS A 589 -5.69 -9.83 -29.92
N SER A 590 -6.32 -10.66 -29.10
CA SER A 590 -6.12 -10.64 -27.66
C SER A 590 -4.85 -11.35 -27.21
N ARG A 591 -4.43 -12.44 -27.83
CA ARG A 591 -3.27 -13.23 -27.36
C ARG A 591 -1.96 -12.49 -27.58
N ILE A 592 -0.96 -12.75 -26.73
CA ILE A 592 0.39 -12.18 -26.92
C ILE A 592 0.97 -12.68 -28.23
N GLN A 593 0.88 -13.99 -28.48
CA GLN A 593 1.29 -14.65 -29.72
C GLN A 593 0.13 -15.51 -30.24
N PRO A 594 -0.60 -15.06 -31.29
CA PRO A 594 -1.81 -15.72 -31.79
C PRO A 594 -1.47 -16.91 -32.70
N SER A 595 -0.70 -17.87 -32.21
CA SER A 595 -0.34 -19.10 -32.93
C SER A 595 -1.16 -20.28 -32.42
N GLU A 596 -1.60 -21.15 -33.36
CA GLU A 596 -2.28 -22.41 -33.06
C GLU A 596 -1.36 -23.42 -32.33
N ASN A 597 -0.05 -23.24 -32.42
CA ASN A 597 0.94 -24.14 -31.79
C ASN A 597 1.33 -23.70 -30.38
N ILE A 598 0.86 -22.55 -29.93
CA ILE A 598 1.19 -22.02 -28.61
C ILE A 598 -0.01 -22.26 -27.69
N PRO A 599 0.11 -23.07 -26.63
CA PRO A 599 -1.00 -23.27 -25.70
C PRO A 599 -1.33 -22.02 -24.89
N MET A 600 -2.54 -21.99 -24.35
CA MET A 600 -3.15 -20.87 -23.65
C MET A 600 -2.52 -20.69 -22.26
N ASP A 601 -2.15 -19.46 -21.92
CA ASP A 601 -1.74 -19.11 -20.56
C ASP A 601 -2.75 -18.17 -19.88
N LYS A 602 -2.47 -17.88 -18.60
CA LYS A 602 -3.32 -17.05 -17.76
C LYS A 602 -3.36 -15.57 -18.20
N ILE A 603 -2.29 -15.09 -18.84
CA ILE A 603 -2.21 -13.71 -19.34
C ILE A 603 -3.05 -13.57 -20.61
N ASP A 604 -2.95 -14.54 -21.52
CA ASP A 604 -3.78 -14.62 -22.72
C ASP A 604 -5.28 -14.65 -22.35
N LEU A 605 -5.69 -15.47 -21.37
CA LEU A 605 -7.08 -15.47 -20.89
C LEU A 605 -7.52 -14.13 -20.33
N THR A 606 -6.66 -13.44 -19.57
CA THR A 606 -6.98 -12.10 -19.04
C THR A 606 -7.26 -11.13 -20.18
N ARG A 607 -6.47 -11.17 -21.25
CA ARG A 607 -6.62 -10.31 -22.42
C ARG A 607 -7.88 -10.65 -23.21
N ILE A 608 -8.22 -11.94 -23.33
CA ILE A 608 -9.46 -12.40 -23.98
C ILE A 608 -10.70 -11.93 -23.21
N ILE A 609 -10.71 -12.07 -21.88
CA ILE A 609 -11.82 -11.56 -21.07
C ILE A 609 -11.93 -10.03 -21.18
N ASN A 610 -10.81 -9.31 -21.19
CA ASN A 610 -10.81 -7.86 -21.41
C ASN A 610 -11.39 -7.48 -22.79
N ALA A 611 -11.09 -8.25 -23.84
CA ALA A 611 -11.69 -8.03 -25.16
C ALA A 611 -13.20 -8.29 -25.16
N PHE A 612 -13.69 -9.32 -24.46
CA PHE A 612 -15.13 -9.51 -24.27
C PHE A 612 -15.77 -8.34 -23.52
N SER A 613 -15.16 -7.85 -22.44
CA SER A 613 -15.63 -6.65 -21.73
C SER A 613 -15.74 -5.44 -22.67
N ASN A 614 -14.71 -5.20 -23.48
CA ASN A 614 -14.68 -4.10 -24.45
C ASN A 614 -15.79 -4.24 -25.52
N LEU A 615 -16.05 -5.47 -25.99
CA LEU A 615 -17.16 -5.74 -26.89
C LEU A 615 -18.49 -5.42 -26.23
N GLU A 616 -18.73 -5.86 -24.99
CA GLU A 616 -19.98 -5.55 -24.30
C GLU A 616 -20.16 -4.04 -24.12
N THR A 617 -19.11 -3.31 -23.72
CA THR A 617 -19.16 -1.86 -23.57
C THR A 617 -19.54 -1.14 -24.86
N LEU A 618 -18.98 -1.56 -26.00
CA LEU A 618 -19.32 -0.98 -27.29
C LEU A 618 -20.83 -1.08 -27.59
N TYR A 619 -21.44 -2.23 -27.30
CA TYR A 619 -22.88 -2.41 -27.50
C TYR A 619 -23.69 -1.64 -26.47
N ILE A 620 -23.34 -1.71 -25.19
CA ILE A 620 -24.04 -0.93 -24.14
C ILE A 620 -24.07 0.57 -24.48
N ARG A 621 -23.01 1.07 -25.08
CA ARG A 621 -22.88 2.47 -25.46
C ARG A 621 -23.70 2.86 -26.69
N PHE A 622 -23.71 2.04 -27.73
CA PHE A 622 -24.20 2.44 -29.06
C PHE A 622 -25.45 1.69 -29.54
N ASP A 623 -25.78 0.53 -28.97
CA ASP A 623 -26.95 -0.29 -29.31
C ASP A 623 -28.19 0.26 -28.57
N HIS A 624 -28.77 1.33 -29.12
CA HIS A 624 -29.83 2.08 -28.45
C HIS A 624 -31.16 1.31 -28.45
N ASP A 625 -31.43 0.53 -29.51
CA ASP A 625 -32.62 -0.32 -29.61
C ASP A 625 -32.43 -1.72 -28.99
N LYS A 626 -31.21 -2.01 -28.52
CA LYS A 626 -30.83 -3.22 -27.77
C LYS A 626 -30.99 -4.51 -28.57
N ASN A 627 -30.92 -4.43 -29.89
CA ASN A 627 -31.11 -5.57 -30.79
C ASN A 627 -29.81 -6.37 -31.03
N GLN A 628 -28.68 -5.92 -30.47
CA GLN A 628 -27.33 -6.48 -30.59
C GLN A 628 -26.72 -6.40 -32.00
N VAL A 629 -27.17 -5.45 -32.80
CA VAL A 629 -26.73 -5.18 -34.17
C VAL A 629 -26.69 -3.68 -34.39
N LEU A 630 -25.48 -3.11 -34.54
CA LEU A 630 -25.35 -1.68 -34.77
C LEU A 630 -25.65 -1.34 -36.23
N GLU A 631 -26.60 -0.43 -36.45
CA GLU A 631 -27.06 -0.02 -37.78
C GLU A 631 -27.02 1.50 -37.99
N LYS A 632 -26.95 1.92 -39.25
CA LYS A 632 -27.05 3.31 -39.77
C LYS A 632 -26.54 4.42 -38.83
N ASN A 633 -27.37 4.88 -37.89
CA ASN A 633 -27.06 6.01 -37.01
C ASN A 633 -26.06 5.62 -35.90
N GLU A 634 -26.19 4.44 -35.33
CA GLU A 634 -25.27 3.89 -34.32
C GLU A 634 -23.90 3.68 -34.93
N LEU A 635 -23.84 3.14 -36.15
CA LEU A 635 -22.59 3.01 -36.91
C LEU A 635 -21.90 4.35 -37.17
N ASN A 636 -22.64 5.44 -37.32
CA ASN A 636 -22.02 6.76 -37.50
C ASN A 636 -21.36 7.23 -36.20
N GLN A 637 -21.94 6.92 -35.04
CA GLN A 637 -21.34 7.22 -33.75
C GLN A 637 -20.09 6.36 -33.51
N VAL A 638 -20.17 5.06 -33.79
CA VAL A 638 -19.00 4.17 -33.75
C VAL A 638 -17.91 4.65 -34.70
N PHE A 639 -18.25 5.05 -35.94
CA PHE A 639 -17.26 5.56 -36.88
C PHE A 639 -16.50 6.76 -36.32
N LYS A 640 -17.18 7.72 -35.69
CA LYS A 640 -16.51 8.89 -35.08
C LYS A 640 -15.47 8.46 -34.04
N LEU A 641 -15.80 7.48 -33.21
CA LEU A 641 -14.90 6.94 -32.20
C LEU A 641 -13.66 6.26 -32.83
N PHE A 642 -13.85 5.51 -33.92
CA PHE A 642 -12.76 4.78 -34.59
C PHE A 642 -12.07 5.60 -35.69
N GLU A 643 -12.49 6.84 -35.96
CA GLU A 643 -11.97 7.58 -37.10
C GLU A 643 -10.48 7.89 -36.96
N GLY A 644 -10.02 8.23 -35.74
CA GLY A 644 -8.61 8.53 -35.46
C GLY A 644 -7.68 7.36 -35.77
N ILE A 645 -8.04 6.14 -35.33
CA ILE A 645 -7.24 4.94 -35.63
C ILE A 645 -7.27 4.59 -37.11
N ILE A 646 -8.43 4.70 -37.77
CA ILE A 646 -8.56 4.44 -39.22
C ILE A 646 -7.75 5.47 -40.04
N ALA A 647 -7.78 6.74 -39.64
CA ALA A 647 -7.00 7.80 -40.27
C ALA A 647 -5.49 7.52 -40.18
N THR A 648 -5.03 7.08 -39.00
CA THR A 648 -3.63 6.70 -38.75
C THR A 648 -3.21 5.54 -39.66
N GLU A 649 -4.02 4.48 -39.72
CA GLU A 649 -3.74 3.28 -40.52
C GLU A 649 -3.74 3.54 -42.03
N THR A 650 -4.56 4.49 -42.50
CA THR A 650 -4.64 4.85 -43.92
C THR A 650 -3.70 5.97 -44.35
N GLY A 651 -3.00 6.60 -43.40
CA GLY A 651 -2.22 7.82 -43.64
C GLY A 651 -3.07 9.00 -44.15
N LYS A 652 -4.39 8.99 -43.91
CA LYS A 652 -5.31 10.06 -44.34
C LYS A 652 -5.64 10.97 -43.18
N LYS A 653 -6.04 12.21 -43.48
CA LYS A 653 -6.53 13.16 -42.46
C LYS A 653 -7.86 12.66 -41.89
N ILE A 654 -8.07 12.91 -40.59
CA ILE A 654 -9.38 12.79 -39.93
C ILE A 654 -10.41 13.64 -40.70
N GLY A 655 -11.63 13.15 -40.87
CA GLY A 655 -12.69 13.75 -41.68
C GLY A 655 -12.70 13.30 -43.14
N SER A 656 -11.71 12.53 -43.60
CA SER A 656 -11.67 12.02 -44.97
C SER A 656 -12.82 11.05 -45.25
N LYS A 657 -13.57 11.28 -46.34
CA LYS A 657 -14.62 10.36 -46.81
C LYS A 657 -14.09 8.95 -47.11
N ILE A 658 -12.79 8.81 -47.38
CA ILE A 658 -12.13 7.52 -47.60
C ILE A 658 -12.11 6.70 -46.31
N ASN A 659 -11.88 7.33 -45.14
CA ASN A 659 -11.85 6.63 -43.85
C ASN A 659 -13.21 5.98 -43.56
N ARG A 660 -14.29 6.72 -43.82
CA ARG A 660 -15.65 6.18 -43.70
C ARG A 660 -15.93 5.04 -44.69
N SER A 661 -15.43 5.16 -45.92
CA SER A 661 -15.53 4.09 -46.90
C SER A 661 -14.76 2.84 -46.46
N LEU A 662 -13.58 2.98 -45.89
CA LEU A 662 -12.82 1.86 -45.34
C LEU A 662 -13.55 1.22 -44.16
N PHE A 663 -14.04 2.01 -43.21
CA PHE A 663 -14.82 1.51 -42.08
C PHE A 663 -16.02 0.65 -42.53
N ILE A 664 -16.82 1.18 -43.46
CA ILE A 664 -17.99 0.46 -43.98
C ILE A 664 -17.56 -0.77 -44.81
N TYR A 665 -16.43 -0.70 -45.53
CA TYR A 665 -15.87 -1.85 -46.24
C TYR A 665 -15.54 -2.96 -45.25
N LEU A 666 -14.80 -2.66 -44.19
CA LEU A 666 -14.41 -3.62 -43.16
C LEU A 666 -15.65 -4.28 -42.52
N ILE A 667 -16.70 -3.53 -42.23
CA ILE A 667 -17.98 -4.07 -41.71
C ILE A 667 -18.67 -5.01 -42.70
N LYS A 668 -18.63 -4.69 -44.00
CA LYS A 668 -19.33 -5.47 -45.03
C LYS A 668 -18.56 -6.70 -45.49
N LYS A 669 -17.24 -6.59 -45.58
CA LYS A 669 -16.37 -7.59 -46.19
C LYS A 669 -15.60 -8.41 -45.16
N GLY A 670 -15.37 -7.85 -43.97
CA GLY A 670 -14.69 -8.56 -42.87
C GLY A 670 -13.24 -8.92 -43.18
N HIS A 671 -12.61 -8.21 -44.12
CA HIS A 671 -11.18 -8.30 -44.45
C HIS A 671 -10.69 -6.93 -44.93
N ALA A 672 -9.39 -6.69 -44.89
CA ALA A 672 -8.78 -5.47 -45.42
C ALA A 672 -8.98 -5.38 -46.94
N PRO A 673 -9.30 -4.19 -47.51
CA PRO A 673 -9.29 -3.98 -48.95
C PRO A 673 -7.88 -3.74 -49.48
N SER A 674 -7.60 -4.14 -50.72
CA SER A 674 -6.50 -3.54 -51.50
C SER A 674 -6.82 -2.09 -51.89
N LYS A 675 -5.81 -1.29 -52.28
CA LYS A 675 -6.04 0.09 -52.81
C LYS A 675 -7.12 0.13 -53.89
N ALA A 676 -7.05 -0.78 -54.86
CA ALA A 676 -8.02 -0.87 -55.95
C ALA A 676 -9.43 -1.23 -55.44
N GLN A 677 -9.55 -2.17 -54.50
CA GLN A 677 -10.82 -2.53 -53.89
C GLN A 677 -11.42 -1.37 -53.10
N LEU A 678 -10.60 -0.63 -52.34
CA LEU A 678 -11.04 0.52 -51.57
C LEU A 678 -11.51 1.66 -52.47
N ILE A 679 -10.79 1.97 -53.55
CA ILE A 679 -11.20 2.99 -54.53
C ILE A 679 -12.51 2.58 -55.21
N LYS A 680 -12.60 1.33 -55.70
CA LYS A 680 -13.83 0.82 -56.33
C LYS A 680 -15.01 0.86 -55.36
N PHE A 681 -14.79 0.49 -54.09
CA PHE A 681 -15.83 0.57 -53.07
C PHE A 681 -16.17 2.01 -52.68
N HIS A 682 -15.20 2.92 -52.69
CA HIS A 682 -15.41 4.32 -52.37
C HIS A 682 -16.30 5.00 -53.41
N LEU A 683 -16.04 4.75 -54.69
CA LEU A 683 -16.74 5.34 -55.83
C LEU A 683 -18.08 4.65 -56.14
N PHE A 684 -18.10 3.31 -56.16
CA PHE A 684 -19.23 2.53 -56.68
C PHE A 684 -19.83 1.57 -55.64
N GLY A 685 -19.18 1.38 -54.50
CA GLY A 685 -19.65 0.46 -53.46
C GLY A 685 -20.91 0.96 -52.77
N SER A 686 -21.90 0.08 -52.63
CA SER A 686 -23.08 0.39 -51.80
C SER A 686 -22.66 0.57 -50.34
N LYS A 687 -22.92 1.77 -49.79
CA LYS A 687 -22.65 2.10 -48.37
C LYS A 687 -23.88 1.90 -47.46
N ARG A 688 -25.04 1.54 -48.04
CA ARG A 688 -26.31 1.32 -47.33
C ARG A 688 -26.36 -0.07 -46.70
N LYS A 689 -27.23 -0.28 -45.69
CA LYS A 689 -27.47 -1.58 -45.03
C LYS A 689 -26.21 -2.25 -44.44
N ALA A 690 -25.23 -1.48 -43.99
CA ALA A 690 -24.14 -2.02 -43.19
C ALA A 690 -24.67 -2.39 -41.80
N LYS A 691 -24.31 -3.57 -41.30
CA LYS A 691 -24.69 -4.10 -39.99
C LYS A 691 -23.43 -4.59 -39.28
N LEU A 692 -23.16 -4.09 -38.08
CA LEU A 692 -22.03 -4.50 -37.27
C LEU A 692 -22.54 -5.38 -36.12
N THR A 693 -22.08 -6.63 -36.11
CA THR A 693 -22.36 -7.64 -35.07
C THR A 693 -21.10 -7.90 -34.25
N LYS A 694 -21.22 -8.50 -33.04
CA LYS A 694 -20.06 -8.75 -32.17
C LYS A 694 -18.98 -9.56 -32.89
N ASN A 695 -19.36 -10.57 -33.66
CA ASN A 695 -18.44 -11.35 -34.49
C ASN A 695 -17.69 -10.49 -35.52
N LYS A 696 -18.37 -9.56 -36.18
CA LYS A 696 -17.72 -8.63 -37.12
C LYS A 696 -16.76 -7.68 -36.42
N VAL A 697 -17.08 -7.20 -35.21
CA VAL A 697 -16.14 -6.38 -34.42
C VAL A 697 -14.89 -7.19 -34.10
N ALA A 698 -15.04 -8.41 -33.56
CA ALA A 698 -13.90 -9.29 -33.28
C ALA A 698 -13.05 -9.55 -34.53
N LYS A 699 -13.69 -9.84 -35.66
CA LYS A 699 -13.00 -10.03 -36.95
C LYS A 699 -12.27 -8.77 -37.43
N ILE A 700 -12.84 -7.58 -37.26
CA ILE A 700 -12.17 -6.33 -37.62
C ILE A 700 -10.96 -6.08 -36.71
N LEU A 701 -11.12 -6.31 -35.40
CA LEU A 701 -10.04 -6.17 -34.43
C LEU A 701 -8.91 -7.18 -34.67
N SER A 702 -9.23 -8.38 -35.16
CA SER A 702 -8.23 -9.39 -35.52
C SER A 702 -7.33 -8.95 -36.69
N LEU A 703 -7.84 -8.15 -37.64
CA LEU A 703 -7.05 -7.57 -38.73
C LEU A 703 -5.98 -6.61 -38.19
N PHE A 704 -6.35 -5.73 -37.25
CA PHE A 704 -5.39 -4.85 -36.58
C PHE A 704 -4.37 -5.62 -35.72
N GLY A 705 -4.74 -6.80 -35.19
CA GLY A 705 -3.86 -7.67 -34.42
C GLY A 705 -2.75 -8.34 -35.26
N LYS A 706 -3.00 -8.61 -36.55
CA LYS A 706 -2.06 -9.29 -37.46
C LYS A 706 -0.98 -8.37 -38.05
N LYS A 707 -1.03 -7.06 -37.80
CA LYS A 707 -0.19 -6.05 -38.49
C LYS A 707 -0.21 -6.20 -40.02
N GLU A 708 -1.36 -6.53 -40.60
CA GLU A 708 -1.56 -6.31 -42.04
C GLU A 708 -1.62 -4.78 -42.24
N SER A 709 -0.47 -4.17 -42.53
CA SER A 709 -0.38 -2.72 -42.76
C SER A 709 -1.21 -2.38 -44.00
N PHE A 710 -2.14 -1.44 -43.85
CA PHE A 710 -2.93 -0.95 -45.00
C PHE A 710 -2.09 -0.13 -45.99
N ASN A 711 -0.82 0.16 -45.66
CA ASN A 711 0.09 0.92 -46.52
C ASN A 711 0.80 0.04 -47.55
N ASP A 712 0.96 -1.27 -47.28
CA ASP A 712 1.61 -2.23 -48.18
C ASP A 712 0.67 -2.78 -49.28
N HIS A 713 -0.58 -2.31 -49.33
CA HIS A 713 -1.63 -2.75 -50.27
C HIS A 713 -2.35 -1.60 -50.95
#